data_AF-F3QHP0-F1
#
_entry.id   AF-F3QHP0-F1
#
_cell.length_a   1.000
_cell.length_b   1.000
_cell.length_c   1.000
_cell.angle_alpha   90.00
_cell.angle_beta   90.00
_cell.angle_gamma   90.00
#
_symmetry.space_group_name_H-M   'P 1'
#
loop_
_entity.id
_entity.type
_entity.pdbx_description
1 polymer ?
#
loop_
_entity_poly.entity_id
_entity_poly.type
_entity_poly.pdbx_seq_one_letter_code
_entity_poly.pdbx_strand_id
1 'polypeptide(L)'
;MKIKNCFYFRRAAAAIALFFAIPMLTAAGQFDALHQGIAQNTDTLIGNWQQFFPGLEGQINAAFEEGRKTGNFIFHSNAAPVAWNVSENGTIAVNSINAGYFRSLRNPANHQFLFPGLSVESQNVNISAGRDLIVTPVPVAEKGFGYALSVGPDQTANLGAGDRIILMTPRNPDNSSYYDDLSVALSENASATMQARQVILFGGISATYSRLLKMSASSGIYFLSPNERSAGTISTIQLLSCEMDLDAPDILIDRKVQIGQIILGTDHPSSLNIGRDPQSGVLTKNVFFTKEVDVEANSSLNLTSAQTAVFQGHLNLIRDAQADIRSRQIEIEKLFLGNLGSHARFRVDSDGHMVVHEPVSVGSTSGLTIDLGEHSTLSAAVDTHEGGGSRVTMHRDSYWFVPEDSNLSLVNVEPSSYIQLGQQGHPSQMETETLKGNGAVFYLTAGSTGSLNISKSSEGKHAFLLGSSGVSLANTGYLYHIAVNDDSPNSLDKATFSLANDGIIDAGPYMYKLGLYPFKKGDSRVWAILGTQSLKPVLPDNPETPTDPSEPPDEVIPKPDLPELPFDPTNPPELDDSAEKPIGLSPAAKLTLASAASGNQIIQFLGSLDDLRSRVGEVREGAEDGSYILYRYDKSRFESHYSANSTFKYSAFTIGADRKFSSGWVLGANLLLTRGNIHVDDAPGNHSRVESVGAKFYAAWLGDKGQYIDSVLSVNRYHNKLSAKNIDESISTADYHNYGLGLSVEIGHRLEFTQTSKLGSWFIDPQVQLSYFRANGASFHFSNDMKVRVKSTDSLNGRLGIDLGKNFRSKEGKLSGQVYLRGGVRHDFLGRTSIQMNEFSFKDRSIGTRVYYGIGAESLLKDRLKAFAQINRESGRHLKTDFQIKVGLKYLF
;
A
#
# COMPACT_ATOMS: atom_id res chain seq x y z
N MET A 1 -19.04 -48.56 2.02
CA MET A 1 -19.07 -50.02 1.78
C MET A 1 -17.77 -50.45 1.10
N LYS A 2 -17.05 -51.39 1.72
CA LYS A 2 -15.99 -52.30 1.20
C LYS A 2 -14.72 -51.62 0.61
N ILE A 3 -13.55 -51.65 1.26
CA ILE A 3 -12.70 -52.79 1.68
C ILE A 3 -12.40 -53.76 0.54
N LYS A 4 -11.13 -53.80 0.13
CA LYS A 4 -10.32 -55.04 0.05
C LYS A 4 -8.82 -54.73 0.19
N ASN A 5 -8.33 -54.99 1.41
CA ASN A 5 -6.95 -55.34 1.73
C ASN A 5 -6.60 -56.74 1.21
N CYS A 6 -5.32 -57.00 0.95
CA CYS A 6 -4.48 -58.01 1.65
C CYS A 6 -3.10 -58.04 0.94
N PHE A 7 -1.93 -57.82 1.56
CA PHE A 7 -1.30 -58.24 2.83
C PHE A 7 -0.21 -59.31 2.61
N TYR A 8 1.02 -58.93 2.95
CA TYR A 8 2.06 -59.69 3.67
C TYR A 8 2.97 -58.60 4.27
N PHE A 9 2.86 -58.12 5.53
CA PHE A 9 2.98 -58.66 6.88
C PHE A 9 4.39 -59.10 7.36
N ARG A 10 5.04 -58.15 8.06
CA ARG A 10 5.88 -58.20 9.30
C ARG A 10 7.22 -58.95 9.34
N ARG A 11 8.26 -58.18 9.70
CA ARG A 11 9.09 -58.17 10.94
C ARG A 11 10.34 -57.30 10.61
N ALA A 12 10.97 -56.50 11.45
CA ALA A 12 10.84 -56.19 12.86
C ALA A 12 11.50 -54.83 13.15
N ALA A 13 11.05 -54.20 14.23
CA ALA A 13 11.80 -53.26 15.04
C ALA A 13 13.19 -53.83 15.37
N ALA A 14 14.28 -53.16 14.93
CA ALA A 14 15.62 -53.17 15.53
C ALA A 14 16.61 -52.47 14.59
N ALA A 15 17.02 -51.24 14.94
CA ALA A 15 18.37 -50.70 14.72
C ALA A 15 18.51 -49.34 15.45
N ILE A 16 18.12 -49.32 16.72
CA ILE A 16 18.91 -48.62 17.73
C ILE A 16 20.09 -49.55 18.00
N ALA A 17 21.30 -49.00 18.07
CA ALA A 17 22.61 -49.66 18.21
C ALA A 17 23.38 -49.89 16.90
N LEU A 18 24.06 -48.84 16.45
CA LEU A 18 25.45 -48.93 15.98
C LEU A 18 26.20 -47.60 16.23
N PHE A 19 25.97 -46.99 17.39
CA PHE A 19 26.96 -46.18 18.10
C PHE A 19 27.62 -47.12 19.09
N PHE A 20 28.71 -47.78 18.71
CA PHE A 20 29.74 -48.43 19.55
C PHE A 20 30.53 -49.40 18.65
N ALA A 21 31.26 -48.82 17.70
CA ALA A 21 32.45 -49.41 17.11
C ALA A 21 33.25 -48.24 16.54
N ILE A 22 34.06 -47.63 17.41
CA ILE A 22 35.06 -46.63 17.06
C ILE A 22 36.14 -47.37 16.27
N PRO A 23 36.35 -47.16 14.96
CA PRO A 23 37.72 -47.06 14.51
C PRO A 23 38.21 -45.72 15.05
N MET A 24 39.23 -45.74 15.92
CA MET A 24 39.94 -44.54 16.30
C MET A 24 40.58 -43.99 15.02
N LEU A 25 39.87 -43.16 14.28
CA LEU A 25 40.48 -42.14 13.45
C LEU A 25 40.87 -41.04 14.43
N THR A 26 42.09 -41.15 14.93
CA THR A 26 42.77 -40.09 15.65
C THR A 26 42.94 -38.89 14.71
N ALA A 27 41.91 -38.06 14.57
CA ALA A 27 42.09 -36.68 14.16
C ALA A 27 42.57 -35.93 15.41
N ALA A 28 43.87 -36.06 15.69
CA ALA A 28 44.54 -35.34 16.76
C ALA A 28 44.39 -33.82 16.52
N GLY A 29 43.84 -33.06 17.47
CA GLY A 29 43.90 -31.59 17.42
C GLY A 29 45.33 -31.08 17.64
N GLN A 30 45.61 -29.77 17.53
CA GLN A 30 47.00 -29.27 17.67
C GLN A 30 47.66 -29.72 18.97
N PHE A 31 46.90 -29.70 20.07
CA PHE A 31 47.35 -30.16 21.38
C PHE A 31 47.69 -31.66 21.37
N ASP A 32 46.85 -32.50 20.76
CA ASP A 32 47.07 -33.94 20.68
C ASP A 32 48.28 -34.29 19.79
N ALA A 33 48.47 -33.58 18.67
CA ALA A 33 49.62 -33.76 17.78
C ALA A 33 50.92 -33.29 18.46
N LEU A 34 50.87 -32.15 19.17
CA LEU A 34 51.98 -31.67 19.99
C LEU A 34 52.30 -32.66 21.12
N HIS A 35 51.29 -33.17 21.82
CA HIS A 35 51.46 -34.17 22.88
C HIS A 35 51.99 -35.51 22.36
N GLN A 36 51.56 -35.95 21.18
CA GLN A 36 52.12 -37.14 20.54
C GLN A 36 53.59 -36.93 20.14
N GLY A 37 53.96 -35.75 19.62
CA GLY A 37 55.36 -35.39 19.35
C GLY A 37 56.22 -35.29 20.63
N ILE A 38 55.64 -34.77 21.72
CA ILE A 38 56.23 -34.75 23.06
C ILE A 38 56.43 -36.19 23.58
N ALA A 39 55.43 -37.06 23.44
CA ALA A 39 55.49 -38.47 23.86
C ALA A 39 56.51 -39.30 23.06
N GLN A 40 56.88 -38.86 21.85
CA GLN A 40 57.97 -39.43 21.05
C GLN A 40 59.38 -38.97 21.49
N ASN A 41 59.49 -38.35 22.67
CA ASN A 41 60.72 -38.17 23.47
C ASN A 41 61.79 -37.26 22.84
N THR A 42 61.41 -36.03 22.50
CA THR A 42 62.39 -34.95 22.28
C THR A 42 62.42 -34.03 23.51
N ASP A 43 63.53 -34.02 24.25
CA ASP A 43 63.74 -33.16 25.44
C ASP A 43 63.44 -31.68 25.16
N THR A 44 63.60 -31.25 23.90
CA THR A 44 63.35 -29.88 23.45
C THR A 44 61.88 -29.49 23.39
N LEU A 45 60.97 -30.35 22.92
CA LEU A 45 59.53 -30.03 22.85
C LEU A 45 58.89 -30.01 24.25
N ILE A 46 59.26 -30.97 25.10
CA ILE A 46 58.83 -31.03 26.51
C ILE A 46 59.35 -29.82 27.28
N GLY A 47 60.64 -29.51 27.13
CA GLY A 47 61.25 -28.34 27.77
C GLY A 47 60.58 -27.03 27.35
N ASN A 48 60.31 -26.85 26.05
CA ASN A 48 59.61 -25.68 25.53
C ASN A 48 58.17 -25.58 26.08
N TRP A 49 57.42 -26.69 26.13
CA TRP A 49 56.07 -26.69 26.69
C TRP A 49 56.05 -26.28 28.16
N GLN A 50 56.90 -26.90 28.99
CA GLN A 50 56.98 -26.61 30.42
C GLN A 50 57.47 -25.19 30.71
N GLN A 51 58.37 -24.66 29.88
CA GLN A 51 58.90 -23.31 30.03
C GLN A 51 57.87 -22.23 29.67
N PHE A 52 57.16 -22.40 28.54
CA PHE A 52 56.29 -21.35 27.99
C PHE A 52 54.81 -21.49 28.40
N PHE A 53 54.36 -22.68 28.79
CA PHE A 53 52.98 -22.96 29.20
C PHE A 53 52.88 -23.71 30.54
N PRO A 54 53.50 -23.21 31.62
CA PRO A 54 53.54 -23.92 32.90
C PRO A 54 52.13 -24.15 33.46
N GLY A 55 51.80 -25.41 33.75
CA GLY A 55 50.52 -25.82 34.35
C GLY A 55 49.32 -25.84 33.41
N LEU A 56 49.48 -25.44 32.14
CA LEU A 56 48.38 -25.39 31.16
C LEU A 56 47.78 -26.77 30.87
N GLU A 57 48.61 -27.80 30.74
CA GLU A 57 48.16 -29.19 30.51
C GLU A 57 47.20 -29.66 31.61
N GLY A 58 47.50 -29.35 32.88
CA GLY A 58 46.62 -29.69 34.00
C GLY A 58 45.26 -28.98 33.92
N GLN A 59 45.24 -27.71 33.48
CA GLN A 59 44.00 -26.95 33.28
C GLN A 59 43.16 -27.51 32.14
N ILE A 60 43.79 -27.89 31.01
CA ILE A 60 43.11 -28.51 29.86
C ILE A 60 42.50 -29.85 30.27
N ASN A 61 43.27 -30.70 30.97
CA ASN A 61 42.77 -31.99 31.45
C ASN A 61 41.59 -31.84 32.43
N ALA A 62 41.66 -30.87 33.34
CA ALA A 62 40.56 -30.57 34.25
C ALA A 62 39.28 -30.14 33.50
N ALA A 63 39.39 -29.31 32.46
CA ALA A 63 38.25 -28.91 31.64
C ALA A 63 37.62 -30.09 30.89
N PHE A 64 38.42 -31.03 30.37
CA PHE A 64 37.91 -32.27 29.76
C PHE A 64 37.27 -33.21 30.79
N GLU A 65 37.82 -33.30 32.00
CA GLU A 65 37.18 -34.07 33.07
C GLU A 65 35.83 -33.48 33.49
N GLU A 66 35.72 -32.15 33.55
CA GLU A 66 34.47 -31.45 33.82
C GLU A 66 33.46 -31.62 32.67
N GLY A 67 33.92 -31.57 31.42
CA GLY A 67 33.14 -31.89 30.22
C GLY A 67 32.54 -33.30 30.29
N ARG A 68 33.36 -34.31 30.60
CA ARG A 68 32.88 -35.69 30.79
C ARG A 68 31.85 -35.84 31.92
N LYS A 69 31.95 -35.03 32.98
CA LYS A 69 31.04 -35.07 34.13
C LYS A 69 29.72 -34.36 33.88
N THR A 70 29.76 -33.19 33.25
CA THR A 70 28.63 -32.25 33.18
C THR A 70 28.05 -32.09 31.77
N GLY A 71 28.78 -32.53 30.75
CA GLY A 71 28.56 -32.22 29.34
C GLY A 71 29.07 -30.85 28.92
N ASN A 72 29.48 -29.98 29.84
CA ASN A 72 29.94 -28.63 29.53
C ASN A 72 31.46 -28.53 29.63
N PHE A 73 32.10 -28.02 28.58
CA PHE A 73 33.53 -27.73 28.59
C PHE A 73 33.73 -26.23 28.73
N ILE A 74 34.30 -25.82 29.86
CA ILE A 74 34.59 -24.44 30.18
C ILE A 74 36.09 -24.31 30.30
N PHE A 75 36.69 -23.50 29.43
CA PHE A 75 38.13 -23.30 29.43
C PHE A 75 38.47 -21.82 29.20
N HIS A 76 38.86 -21.15 30.27
CA HIS A 76 39.32 -19.76 30.23
C HIS A 76 40.80 -19.71 30.55
N SER A 77 41.59 -19.26 29.58
CA SER A 77 43.04 -19.10 29.73
C SER A 77 43.52 -17.89 28.94
N ASN A 78 44.47 -17.16 29.53
CA ASN A 78 45.25 -16.13 28.84
C ASN A 78 46.62 -16.68 28.39
N ALA A 79 46.95 -17.92 28.75
CA ALA A 79 48.22 -18.54 28.38
C ALA A 79 48.19 -19.04 26.93
N ALA A 80 47.07 -19.63 26.48
CA ALA A 80 46.88 -20.10 25.11
C ALA A 80 45.40 -20.04 24.70
N PRO A 81 45.10 -19.81 23.41
CA PRO A 81 43.74 -19.99 22.89
C PRO A 81 43.43 -21.48 22.76
N VAL A 82 42.15 -21.82 22.58
CA VAL A 82 41.76 -23.19 22.21
C VAL A 82 42.21 -23.46 20.79
N ALA A 83 43.19 -24.33 20.68
CA ALA A 83 43.86 -24.66 19.45
C ALA A 83 43.72 -26.17 19.14
N TRP A 84 42.76 -26.86 19.73
CA TRP A 84 42.62 -28.31 19.61
C TRP A 84 41.16 -28.70 19.39
N ASN A 85 40.93 -29.97 19.09
CA ASN A 85 39.59 -30.48 18.86
C ASN A 85 38.83 -30.60 20.18
N VAL A 86 37.59 -30.11 20.23
CA VAL A 86 36.72 -30.21 21.42
C VAL A 86 35.36 -30.73 20.97
N SER A 87 34.89 -31.81 21.58
CA SER A 87 33.59 -32.40 21.25
C SER A 87 32.87 -32.80 22.52
N GLU A 88 31.78 -32.10 22.84
CA GLU A 88 31.06 -32.24 24.11
C GLU A 88 29.55 -32.09 23.91
N ASN A 89 28.76 -32.80 24.72
CA ASN A 89 27.31 -32.88 24.54
C ASN A 89 26.53 -31.62 24.99
N GLY A 90 27.15 -30.73 25.75
CA GLY A 90 26.55 -29.51 26.31
C GLY A 90 27.15 -28.25 25.72
N THR A 91 27.37 -27.25 26.57
CA THR A 91 27.93 -25.96 26.17
C THR A 91 29.46 -25.99 26.19
N ILE A 92 30.09 -25.47 25.14
CA ILE A 92 31.52 -25.17 25.10
C ILE A 92 31.68 -23.67 25.29
N ALA A 93 32.35 -23.25 26.37
CA ALA A 93 32.63 -21.85 26.68
C ALA A 93 34.14 -21.61 26.79
N VAL A 94 34.67 -20.75 25.94
CA VAL A 94 36.12 -20.52 25.81
C VAL A 94 36.45 -19.05 25.61
N ASN A 95 37.69 -18.65 25.93
CA ASN A 95 38.10 -17.25 25.70
C ASN A 95 38.36 -16.97 24.21
N SER A 96 39.06 -17.86 23.52
CA SER A 96 39.47 -17.64 22.13
C SER A 96 39.76 -18.97 21.45
N ILE A 97 39.62 -19.03 20.13
CA ILE A 97 39.93 -20.20 19.30
C ILE A 97 40.96 -19.78 18.25
N ASN A 98 42.03 -20.56 18.09
CA ASN A 98 43.05 -20.31 17.08
C ASN A 98 43.51 -21.58 16.37
N ALA A 99 43.22 -21.70 15.08
CA ALA A 99 43.76 -22.76 14.22
C ALA A 99 45.16 -22.39 13.70
N GLY A 100 46.17 -23.21 13.96
CA GLY A 100 47.59 -22.93 13.63
C GLY A 100 48.40 -22.21 14.70
N TYR A 101 47.87 -22.04 15.92
CA TYR A 101 48.52 -21.27 16.99
C TYR A 101 49.93 -21.78 17.29
N PHE A 102 50.08 -23.08 17.59
CA PHE A 102 51.39 -23.62 18.01
C PHE A 102 52.41 -23.68 16.86
N ARG A 103 51.95 -23.87 15.61
CA ARG A 103 52.80 -23.80 14.41
C ARG A 103 53.37 -22.41 14.15
N SER A 104 52.64 -21.36 14.51
CA SER A 104 53.08 -19.97 14.31
C SER A 104 53.90 -19.41 15.47
N LEU A 105 53.94 -20.10 16.61
CA LEU A 105 54.61 -19.62 17.81
C LEU A 105 56.14 -19.61 17.65
N ARG A 106 56.78 -18.50 18.06
CA ARG A 106 58.24 -18.30 17.99
C ARG A 106 58.79 -17.98 19.36
N ASN A 107 60.02 -18.43 19.63
CA ASN A 107 60.71 -18.09 20.86
C ASN A 107 61.12 -16.60 20.79
N PRO A 108 60.71 -15.76 21.76
CA PRO A 108 61.01 -14.33 21.74
C PRO A 108 62.50 -14.00 21.75
N ALA A 109 63.35 -14.89 22.27
CA ALA A 109 64.79 -14.64 22.41
C ALA A 109 65.60 -14.97 21.15
N ASN A 110 65.16 -15.92 20.32
CA ASN A 110 65.93 -16.40 19.16
C ASN A 110 65.13 -16.50 17.85
N HIS A 111 63.83 -16.17 17.88
CA HIS A 111 62.91 -16.18 16.75
C HIS A 111 62.74 -17.53 16.02
N GLN A 112 63.22 -18.64 16.59
CA GLN A 112 62.97 -19.98 16.06
C GLN A 112 61.57 -20.46 16.46
N PHE A 113 61.02 -21.41 15.69
CA PHE A 113 59.77 -22.10 16.03
C PHE A 113 59.87 -22.73 17.42
N LEU A 114 58.90 -22.46 18.29
CA LEU A 114 58.85 -23.11 19.62
C LEU A 114 58.53 -24.60 19.50
N PHE A 115 57.75 -24.98 18.48
CA PHE A 115 57.36 -26.36 18.21
C PHE A 115 57.64 -26.70 16.74
N PRO A 116 58.90 -26.96 16.36
CA PRO A 116 59.25 -27.33 14.98
C PRO A 116 58.69 -28.71 14.61
N GLY A 117 58.28 -28.89 13.35
CA GLY A 117 57.84 -30.18 12.81
C GLY A 117 56.32 -30.42 12.75
N LEU A 118 55.48 -29.47 13.18
CA LEU A 118 54.02 -29.57 13.10
C LEU A 118 53.54 -29.39 11.64
N SER A 119 52.73 -30.34 11.14
CA SER A 119 52.12 -30.26 9.79
C SER A 119 50.92 -29.31 9.75
N VAL A 120 50.50 -28.86 8.58
CA VAL A 120 49.29 -28.02 8.44
C VAL A 120 48.05 -28.75 8.96
N GLU A 121 47.84 -29.99 8.53
CA GLU A 121 46.64 -30.78 8.85
C GLU A 121 46.52 -31.08 10.33
N SER A 122 47.66 -31.32 10.98
CA SER A 122 47.74 -31.56 12.42
C SER A 122 47.33 -30.33 13.25
N GLN A 123 47.14 -29.18 12.60
CA GLN A 123 46.87 -27.91 13.27
C GLN A 123 45.49 -27.30 13.02
N ASN A 124 44.65 -28.03 12.29
CA ASN A 124 43.25 -27.69 12.13
C ASN A 124 42.50 -27.82 13.47
N VAL A 125 41.38 -27.12 13.58
CA VAL A 125 40.53 -27.12 14.79
C VAL A 125 39.12 -27.54 14.43
N ASN A 126 38.59 -28.52 15.16
CA ASN A 126 37.20 -28.98 15.04
C ASN A 126 36.54 -28.89 16.40
N ILE A 127 35.51 -28.05 16.52
CA ILE A 127 34.74 -27.86 17.75
C ILE A 127 33.30 -28.29 17.48
N SER A 128 32.76 -29.16 18.33
CA SER A 128 31.41 -29.69 18.24
C SER A 128 30.73 -29.60 19.61
N ALA A 129 29.90 -28.57 19.80
CA ALA A 129 29.08 -28.39 21.01
C ALA A 129 27.68 -28.98 20.79
N GLY A 130 27.20 -29.83 21.70
CA GLY A 130 25.84 -30.36 21.63
C GLY A 130 24.76 -29.31 21.88
N ARG A 131 25.11 -28.18 22.52
CA ARG A 131 24.22 -27.04 22.75
C ARG A 131 24.77 -25.71 22.22
N ASP A 132 25.53 -24.97 23.02
CA ASP A 132 26.02 -23.63 22.66
C ASP A 132 27.55 -23.65 22.56
N LEU A 133 28.12 -22.98 21.56
CA LEU A 133 29.52 -22.58 21.53
C LEU A 133 29.58 -21.08 21.83
N ILE A 134 30.18 -20.72 22.96
CA ILE A 134 30.30 -19.32 23.41
C ILE A 134 31.78 -18.98 23.48
N VAL A 135 32.18 -17.96 22.72
CA VAL A 135 33.55 -17.46 22.72
C VAL A 135 33.56 -16.03 23.24
N THR A 136 34.23 -15.82 24.38
CA THR A 136 34.28 -14.52 25.07
C THR A 136 35.73 -14.05 25.21
N PRO A 137 36.23 -13.28 24.23
CA PRO A 137 37.64 -12.90 24.21
C PRO A 137 38.01 -11.93 25.31
N VAL A 138 39.22 -12.12 25.85
CA VAL A 138 39.85 -11.20 26.80
C VAL A 138 40.68 -10.18 26.02
N PRO A 139 40.64 -8.87 26.37
CA PRO A 139 41.38 -7.84 25.67
C PRO A 139 42.90 -8.10 25.64
N VAL A 140 43.57 -7.65 24.58
CA VAL A 140 45.05 -7.75 24.47
C VAL A 140 45.75 -7.03 25.63
N ALA A 141 45.22 -5.89 26.10
CA ALA A 141 45.75 -5.14 27.24
C ALA A 141 45.76 -5.96 28.56
N GLU A 142 44.86 -6.94 28.68
CA GLU A 142 44.74 -7.85 29.82
C GLU A 142 45.50 -9.17 29.59
N LYS A 143 46.42 -9.17 28.61
CA LYS A 143 47.17 -10.35 28.15
C LYS A 143 46.29 -11.42 27.50
N GLY A 144 45.10 -11.05 27.02
CA GLY A 144 44.25 -11.91 26.20
C GLY A 144 44.64 -11.85 24.71
N PHE A 145 43.85 -12.52 23.87
CA PHE A 145 44.08 -12.60 22.42
C PHE A 145 43.29 -11.56 21.61
N GLY A 146 42.26 -10.94 22.21
CA GLY A 146 41.42 -9.93 21.57
C GLY A 146 40.33 -10.44 20.63
N TYR A 147 40.52 -11.58 19.96
CA TYR A 147 39.56 -12.13 18.99
C TYR A 147 38.86 -13.41 19.47
N ALA A 148 37.69 -13.70 18.90
CA ALA A 148 36.98 -14.96 19.14
C ALA A 148 37.53 -16.11 18.31
N LEU A 149 37.64 -15.95 17.00
CA LEU A 149 38.22 -16.96 16.10
C LEU A 149 39.36 -16.35 15.27
N SER A 150 40.52 -16.99 15.30
CA SER A 150 41.60 -16.77 14.34
C SER A 150 41.96 -18.06 13.62
N VAL A 151 42.17 -17.98 12.31
CA VAL A 151 42.62 -19.11 11.50
C VAL A 151 43.89 -18.69 10.77
N GLY A 152 44.99 -19.34 11.13
CA GLY A 152 46.31 -19.08 10.58
C GLY A 152 46.48 -19.61 9.15
N PRO A 153 47.64 -19.34 8.51
CA PRO A 153 47.87 -19.70 7.12
C PRO A 153 47.73 -21.20 6.83
N ASP A 154 47.01 -21.50 5.75
CA ASP A 154 46.67 -22.86 5.28
C ASP A 154 45.78 -23.69 6.22
N GLN A 155 45.28 -23.09 7.32
CA GLN A 155 44.53 -23.82 8.34
C GLN A 155 43.03 -23.85 8.08
N THR A 156 42.37 -24.82 8.70
CA THR A 156 40.92 -24.96 8.71
C THR A 156 40.38 -24.98 10.14
N ALA A 157 39.31 -24.23 10.38
CA ALA A 157 38.50 -24.30 11.59
C ALA A 157 37.06 -24.71 11.27
N ASN A 158 36.56 -25.77 11.89
CA ASN A 158 35.17 -26.22 11.76
C ASN A 158 34.48 -26.09 13.11
N LEU A 159 33.46 -25.23 13.20
CA LEU A 159 32.71 -24.95 14.42
C LEU A 159 31.26 -25.42 14.26
N GLY A 160 30.83 -26.35 15.10
CA GLY A 160 29.47 -26.87 15.15
C GLY A 160 28.84 -26.65 16.52
N ALA A 161 27.56 -26.24 16.54
CA ALA A 161 26.76 -26.19 17.77
C ALA A 161 25.32 -26.67 17.51
N GLY A 162 24.70 -27.35 18.47
CA GLY A 162 23.30 -27.80 18.35
C GLY A 162 22.29 -26.64 18.33
N ASP A 163 22.56 -25.56 19.08
CA ASP A 163 21.70 -24.39 19.22
C ASP A 163 22.42 -23.13 18.71
N ARG A 164 23.40 -22.57 19.43
CA ARG A 164 24.00 -21.28 19.07
C ARG A 164 25.52 -21.31 18.99
N ILE A 165 26.08 -20.63 17.99
CA ILE A 165 27.47 -20.18 18.00
C ILE A 165 27.44 -18.68 18.30
N ILE A 166 28.12 -18.25 19.36
CA ILE A 166 28.19 -16.86 19.80
C ILE A 166 29.65 -16.44 19.85
N LEU A 167 30.05 -15.58 18.92
CA LEU A 167 31.39 -15.00 18.86
C LEU A 167 31.32 -13.56 19.34
N MET A 168 31.82 -13.32 20.56
CA MET A 168 31.83 -11.98 21.15
C MET A 168 33.07 -11.18 20.72
N THR A 169 33.12 -9.93 21.17
CA THR A 169 34.34 -9.11 21.23
C THR A 169 34.60 -8.68 22.68
N PRO A 170 35.86 -8.43 23.05
CA PRO A 170 36.21 -7.90 24.37
C PRO A 170 35.53 -6.56 24.67
N ARG A 171 35.17 -6.33 25.95
CA ARG A 171 34.63 -5.05 26.43
C ARG A 171 35.70 -4.23 27.14
N ASN A 172 36.41 -3.33 26.43
CA ASN A 172 37.30 -2.36 27.07
C ASN A 172 37.36 -0.99 26.33
N PRO A 173 36.64 0.05 26.79
CA PRO A 173 36.52 1.33 26.07
C PRO A 173 37.78 2.22 26.10
N ASP A 174 38.72 1.99 27.02
CA ASP A 174 39.81 2.94 27.28
C ASP A 174 41.11 2.61 26.53
N ASN A 175 41.25 1.39 25.98
CA ASN A 175 42.47 0.95 25.30
C ASN A 175 42.19 -0.26 24.37
N SER A 176 41.56 -0.04 23.21
CA SER A 176 41.26 -1.11 22.24
C SER A 176 42.41 -1.34 21.25
N SER A 177 42.92 -2.57 21.17
CA SER A 177 43.80 -3.02 20.09
C SER A 177 42.99 -3.34 18.83
N TYR A 178 43.64 -3.36 17.65
CA TYR A 178 43.05 -3.84 16.40
C TYR A 178 42.33 -5.20 16.55
N TYR A 179 42.95 -6.12 17.29
CA TYR A 179 42.40 -7.45 17.52
C TYR A 179 41.16 -7.45 18.41
N ASP A 180 40.98 -6.44 19.27
CA ASP A 180 39.85 -6.37 20.20
C ASP A 180 38.53 -5.96 19.52
N ASP A 181 38.59 -5.49 18.27
CA ASP A 181 37.40 -5.14 17.48
C ASP A 181 36.97 -6.28 16.53
N LEU A 182 37.75 -7.36 16.44
CA LEU A 182 37.49 -8.51 15.56
C LEU A 182 36.81 -9.68 16.29
N SER A 183 35.74 -10.22 15.71
CA SER A 183 35.23 -11.54 16.10
C SER A 183 35.90 -12.66 15.31
N VAL A 184 36.19 -12.45 14.03
CA VAL A 184 36.79 -13.47 13.15
C VAL A 184 37.95 -12.87 12.35
N ALA A 185 39.08 -13.57 12.35
CA ALA A 185 40.26 -13.24 11.56
C ALA A 185 40.73 -14.47 10.77
N LEU A 186 40.76 -14.38 9.44
CA LEU A 186 41.27 -15.43 8.55
C LEU A 186 42.51 -14.95 7.80
N SER A 187 43.55 -15.77 7.81
CA SER A 187 44.82 -15.52 7.12
C SER A 187 44.86 -16.16 5.72
N GLU A 188 46.01 -16.07 5.05
CA GLU A 188 46.24 -16.63 3.72
C GLU A 188 45.84 -18.11 3.61
N ASN A 189 45.04 -18.44 2.60
CA ASN A 189 44.54 -19.79 2.30
C ASN A 189 43.76 -20.46 3.46
N ALA A 190 43.36 -19.70 4.47
CA ALA A 190 42.59 -20.20 5.61
C ALA A 190 41.14 -20.51 5.21
N SER A 191 40.52 -21.50 5.88
CA SER A 191 39.08 -21.79 5.75
C SER A 191 38.41 -21.87 7.13
N ALA A 192 37.20 -21.34 7.24
CA ALA A 192 36.37 -21.50 8.44
C ALA A 192 34.94 -21.89 8.07
N THR A 193 34.40 -22.89 8.77
CA THR A 193 32.99 -23.29 8.64
C THR A 193 32.28 -23.19 9.99
N MET A 194 31.04 -22.69 9.98
CA MET A 194 30.20 -22.57 11.16
C MET A 194 28.82 -23.15 10.86
N GLN A 195 28.37 -24.08 11.71
CA GLN A 195 27.05 -24.70 11.57
C GLN A 195 26.31 -24.74 12.91
N ALA A 196 25.12 -24.12 12.96
CA ALA A 196 24.28 -24.11 14.16
C ALA A 196 22.80 -23.90 13.84
N ARG A 197 21.94 -23.79 14.87
CA ARG A 197 20.61 -23.20 14.67
C ARG A 197 20.71 -21.68 14.51
N GLN A 198 21.54 -21.01 15.29
CA GLN A 198 21.84 -19.58 15.15
C GLN A 198 23.35 -19.30 15.22
N VAL A 199 23.83 -18.37 14.41
CA VAL A 199 25.20 -17.85 14.49
C VAL A 199 25.15 -16.36 14.77
N ILE A 200 25.79 -15.91 15.84
CA ILE A 200 25.74 -14.53 16.32
C ILE A 200 27.17 -14.00 16.47
N LEU A 201 27.48 -12.89 15.81
CA LEU A 201 28.78 -12.22 15.86
C LEU A 201 28.61 -10.79 16.35
N PHE A 202 29.44 -10.37 17.31
CA PHE A 202 29.43 -9.01 17.85
C PHE A 202 30.59 -8.13 17.35
N GLY A 203 31.60 -8.70 16.68
CA GLY A 203 32.76 -7.97 16.15
C GLY A 203 32.80 -7.82 14.64
N GLY A 204 33.89 -7.23 14.14
CA GLY A 204 34.23 -7.22 12.72
C GLY A 204 34.73 -8.58 12.22
N ILE A 205 34.84 -8.70 10.90
CA ILE A 205 35.49 -9.82 10.22
C ILE A 205 36.65 -9.25 9.41
N SER A 206 37.83 -9.82 9.57
CA SER A 206 38.96 -9.57 8.69
C SER A 206 39.33 -10.87 7.98
N ALA A 207 38.95 -11.02 6.72
CA ALA A 207 39.27 -12.19 5.92
C ALA A 207 40.22 -11.77 4.79
N THR A 208 41.50 -12.16 4.91
CA THR A 208 42.59 -11.64 4.09
C THR A 208 43.32 -12.77 3.38
N TYR A 209 43.20 -12.81 2.05
CA TYR A 209 43.70 -13.86 1.17
C TYR A 209 43.24 -15.27 1.58
N SER A 210 42.11 -15.36 2.27
CA SER A 210 41.55 -16.61 2.78
C SER A 210 40.73 -17.34 1.73
N ARG A 211 40.66 -18.66 1.83
CA ARG A 211 39.96 -19.51 0.86
C ARG A 211 38.43 -19.42 1.00
N LEU A 212 37.91 -19.55 2.22
CA LEU A 212 36.45 -19.62 2.44
C LEU A 212 36.06 -19.28 3.88
N LEU A 213 35.05 -18.43 4.05
CA LEU A 213 34.29 -18.30 5.29
C LEU A 213 32.84 -18.72 5.06
N LYS A 214 32.42 -19.86 5.61
CA LYS A 214 31.08 -20.38 5.41
C LYS A 214 30.29 -20.44 6.71
N MET A 215 29.06 -19.92 6.70
CA MET A 215 28.13 -20.01 7.81
C MET A 215 26.79 -20.57 7.33
N SER A 216 26.34 -21.66 7.95
CA SER A 216 25.02 -22.24 7.69
C SER A 216 24.23 -22.33 8.99
N ALA A 217 23.03 -21.76 9.01
CA ALA A 217 22.18 -21.76 10.19
C ALA A 217 20.74 -22.18 9.86
N SER A 218 20.14 -23.06 10.67
CA SER A 218 18.77 -23.50 10.45
C SER A 218 17.71 -22.47 10.87
N SER A 219 18.09 -21.40 11.60
CA SER A 219 17.22 -20.31 12.01
C SER A 219 17.72 -18.93 11.57
N GLY A 220 18.97 -18.55 11.87
CA GLY A 220 19.43 -17.21 11.50
C GLY A 220 20.91 -16.92 11.74
N ILE A 221 21.43 -15.95 10.99
CA ILE A 221 22.80 -15.41 11.13
C ILE A 221 22.69 -13.91 11.42
N TYR A 222 23.35 -13.47 12.50
CA TYR A 222 23.24 -12.10 13.00
C TYR A 222 24.61 -11.50 13.25
N PHE A 223 24.97 -10.47 12.50
CA PHE A 223 26.12 -9.60 12.77
C PHE A 223 25.60 -8.36 13.47
N LEU A 224 25.80 -8.26 14.78
CA LEU A 224 25.14 -7.27 15.65
C LEU A 224 26.12 -6.27 16.24
N SER A 225 25.79 -4.98 16.22
CA SER A 225 26.58 -3.95 16.92
C SER A 225 26.73 -4.24 18.41
N PRO A 226 27.95 -4.18 18.98
CA PRO A 226 28.07 -4.08 20.42
C PRO A 226 27.41 -2.76 20.82
N ASN A 227 26.49 -2.78 21.78
CA ASN A 227 25.83 -1.56 22.25
C ASN A 227 26.86 -0.47 22.59
N GLU A 228 26.65 0.73 22.03
CA GLU A 228 27.29 2.01 22.38
C GLU A 228 28.83 2.02 22.43
N ARG A 229 29.50 2.05 21.27
CA ARG A 229 30.81 2.70 21.12
C ARG A 229 30.74 3.82 20.09
N SER A 230 31.35 4.95 20.42
CA SER A 230 31.56 6.07 19.51
C SER A 230 32.45 5.65 18.33
N ALA A 231 32.05 6.10 17.15
CA ALA A 231 32.71 5.88 15.85
C ALA A 231 34.23 6.06 15.92
N GLY A 232 35.00 5.02 15.59
CA GLY A 232 36.46 5.11 15.56
C GLY A 232 37.22 3.95 14.92
N THR A 233 36.87 2.68 15.19
CA THR A 233 37.73 1.55 14.80
C THR A 233 36.96 0.28 14.36
N ILE A 234 37.20 -0.13 13.10
CA ILE A 234 37.26 -1.50 12.53
C ILE A 234 36.19 -2.53 12.95
N SER A 235 34.94 -2.12 13.12
CA SER A 235 33.81 -3.07 13.16
C SER A 235 33.18 -3.24 11.77
N THR A 236 33.99 -3.60 10.77
CA THR A 236 33.56 -3.84 9.37
C THR A 236 33.66 -5.33 9.05
N ILE A 237 32.81 -5.83 8.16
CA ILE A 237 33.04 -7.11 7.49
C ILE A 237 33.92 -6.83 6.28
N GLN A 238 35.21 -7.12 6.37
CA GLN A 238 36.20 -6.87 5.32
C GLN A 238 36.62 -8.19 4.67
N LEU A 239 36.32 -8.31 3.37
CA LEU A 239 36.73 -9.41 2.53
C LEU A 239 37.78 -8.90 1.55
N LEU A 240 38.97 -9.50 1.60
CA LEU A 240 40.10 -9.16 0.74
C LEU A 240 40.64 -10.45 0.14
N SER A 241 40.45 -10.67 -1.17
CA SER A 241 40.77 -11.94 -1.82
C SER A 241 40.15 -13.14 -1.09
N CYS A 242 38.86 -13.05 -0.78
CA CYS A 242 38.12 -14.05 0.00
C CYS A 242 36.72 -14.32 -0.58
N GLU A 243 36.27 -15.57 -0.42
CA GLU A 243 34.88 -15.99 -0.61
C GLU A 243 34.16 -16.17 0.75
N MET A 244 32.95 -15.62 0.87
CA MET A 244 32.10 -15.76 2.05
C MET A 244 30.70 -16.25 1.65
N ASP A 245 30.27 -17.35 2.27
CA ASP A 245 28.98 -18.00 2.02
C ASP A 245 28.08 -17.95 3.25
N LEU A 246 26.86 -17.43 3.09
CA LEU A 246 25.86 -17.32 4.16
C LEU A 246 24.53 -17.96 3.74
N ASP A 247 24.09 -18.98 4.50
CA ASP A 247 22.81 -19.64 4.27
C ASP A 247 22.04 -19.79 5.59
N ALA A 248 20.99 -18.99 5.75
CA ALA A 248 20.07 -19.03 6.87
C ALA A 248 18.71 -18.43 6.48
N PRO A 249 17.59 -18.87 7.10
CA PRO A 249 16.28 -18.26 6.83
C PRO A 249 16.27 -16.75 7.02
N ASP A 250 16.89 -16.26 8.10
CA ASP A 250 16.99 -14.84 8.41
C ASP A 250 18.46 -14.42 8.57
N ILE A 251 18.88 -13.39 7.83
CA ILE A 251 20.23 -12.84 7.89
C ILE A 251 20.14 -11.34 8.16
N LEU A 252 20.73 -10.90 9.27
CA LEU A 252 20.87 -9.49 9.62
C LEU A 252 22.35 -9.11 9.69
N ILE A 253 22.75 -8.17 8.84
CA ILE A 253 24.09 -7.61 8.80
C ILE A 253 24.01 -6.16 9.28
N ASP A 254 24.16 -5.96 10.59
CA ASP A 254 24.22 -4.64 11.21
C ASP A 254 25.65 -4.08 11.21
N ARG A 255 26.31 -4.15 10.06
CA ARG A 255 27.75 -3.83 9.87
C ARG A 255 27.98 -3.19 8.52
N LYS A 256 28.99 -2.31 8.44
CA LYS A 256 29.55 -1.96 7.13
C LYS A 256 30.15 -3.21 6.51
N VAL A 257 29.96 -3.38 5.20
CA VAL A 257 30.50 -4.51 4.45
C VAL A 257 31.39 -3.98 3.33
N GLN A 258 32.64 -4.42 3.30
CA GLN A 258 33.60 -4.10 2.25
C GLN A 258 33.98 -5.40 1.54
N ILE A 259 33.63 -5.49 0.26
CA ILE A 259 33.89 -6.65 -0.59
C ILE A 259 34.92 -6.27 -1.64
N GLY A 260 36.16 -6.70 -1.41
CA GLY A 260 37.32 -6.35 -2.22
C GLY A 260 37.80 -4.92 -2.02
N GLN A 261 39.06 -4.70 -2.38
CA GLN A 261 39.76 -3.43 -2.26
C GLN A 261 40.91 -3.35 -3.27
N ILE A 262 41.36 -2.13 -3.52
CA ILE A 262 42.60 -1.87 -4.26
C ILE A 262 43.72 -1.60 -3.26
N ILE A 263 44.81 -2.35 -3.37
CA ILE A 263 46.01 -2.12 -2.55
C ILE A 263 47.20 -1.96 -3.48
N LEU A 264 47.87 -0.80 -3.38
CA LEU A 264 49.04 -0.45 -4.20
C LEU A 264 48.80 -0.62 -5.71
N GLY A 265 47.58 -0.32 -6.18
CA GLY A 265 47.18 -0.44 -7.59
C GLY A 265 46.84 -1.87 -8.05
N THR A 266 46.82 -2.84 -7.14
CA THR A 266 46.44 -4.23 -7.40
C THR A 266 45.03 -4.51 -6.88
N ASP A 267 44.25 -5.24 -7.67
CA ASP A 267 42.89 -5.64 -7.30
C ASP A 267 42.91 -6.88 -6.42
N HIS A 268 42.07 -6.87 -5.40
CA HIS A 268 41.87 -8.00 -4.50
C HIS A 268 40.40 -8.45 -4.53
N PRO A 269 39.98 -9.13 -5.61
CA PRO A 269 38.58 -9.48 -5.82
C PRO A 269 38.07 -10.43 -4.75
N SER A 270 36.86 -10.20 -4.27
CA SER A 270 36.20 -10.99 -3.23
C SER A 270 34.74 -11.30 -3.61
N SER A 271 34.14 -12.29 -2.96
CA SER A 271 32.74 -12.65 -3.17
C SER A 271 31.99 -12.80 -1.85
N LEU A 272 30.78 -12.23 -1.79
CA LEU A 272 29.79 -12.50 -0.76
C LEU A 272 28.57 -13.17 -1.41
N ASN A 273 28.35 -14.43 -1.08
CA ASN A 273 27.25 -15.24 -1.57
C ASN A 273 26.23 -15.46 -0.44
N ILE A 274 24.97 -15.09 -0.67
CA ILE A 274 23.88 -15.22 0.31
C ILE A 274 22.73 -16.00 -0.30
N GLY A 275 22.36 -17.13 0.31
CA GLY A 275 21.27 -18.00 -0.17
C GLY A 275 21.58 -18.65 -1.52
N ARG A 276 22.85 -18.98 -1.75
CA ARG A 276 23.35 -19.51 -3.03
C ARG A 276 23.89 -20.94 -2.91
N ASP A 277 23.97 -21.52 -1.71
CA ASP A 277 24.44 -22.90 -1.56
C ASP A 277 23.28 -23.91 -1.65
N PRO A 278 23.11 -24.61 -2.78
CA PRO A 278 22.09 -25.65 -2.91
C PRO A 278 22.36 -26.86 -2.00
N GLN A 279 23.58 -27.06 -1.52
CA GLN A 279 23.94 -28.15 -0.61
C GLN A 279 23.54 -27.87 0.84
N SER A 280 23.25 -26.61 1.19
CA SER A 280 22.84 -26.24 2.55
C SER A 280 21.46 -26.81 2.90
N GLY A 281 20.57 -26.99 1.91
CA GLY A 281 19.16 -27.34 2.13
C GLY A 281 18.38 -26.24 2.87
N VAL A 282 18.96 -25.06 3.06
CA VAL A 282 18.37 -23.93 3.78
C VAL A 282 17.81 -22.92 2.80
N LEU A 283 16.54 -22.55 2.98
CA LEU A 283 15.91 -21.50 2.18
C LEU A 283 16.10 -20.14 2.87
N THR A 284 16.96 -19.29 2.32
CA THR A 284 17.10 -17.89 2.75
C THR A 284 15.83 -17.10 2.42
N LYS A 285 15.18 -16.52 3.43
CA LYS A 285 13.93 -15.78 3.28
C LYS A 285 14.16 -14.28 3.33
N ASN A 286 14.88 -13.80 4.35
CA ASN A 286 15.02 -12.39 4.63
C ASN A 286 16.49 -12.01 4.82
N VAL A 287 16.95 -10.96 4.14
CA VAL A 287 18.30 -10.41 4.28
C VAL A 287 18.21 -8.90 4.50
N PHE A 288 18.87 -8.41 5.55
CA PHE A 288 18.89 -6.99 5.91
C PHE A 288 20.32 -6.49 6.08
N PHE A 289 20.68 -5.44 5.34
CA PHE A 289 21.87 -4.63 5.56
C PHE A 289 21.44 -3.30 6.16
N THR A 290 21.87 -3.02 7.39
CA THR A 290 21.49 -1.75 8.07
C THR A 290 22.51 -0.62 7.83
N LYS A 291 23.67 -0.95 7.24
CA LYS A 291 24.79 -0.03 6.97
C LYS A 291 25.24 -0.18 5.51
N GLU A 292 26.22 0.64 5.13
CA GLU A 292 26.80 0.69 3.79
C GLU A 292 27.42 -0.65 3.36
N VAL A 293 27.22 -0.98 2.08
CA VAL A 293 27.80 -2.14 1.39
C VAL A 293 28.60 -1.61 0.20
N ASP A 294 29.92 -1.74 0.29
CA ASP A 294 30.87 -1.33 -0.73
C ASP A 294 31.41 -2.57 -1.45
N VAL A 295 31.20 -2.65 -2.76
CA VAL A 295 31.74 -3.69 -3.64
C VAL A 295 32.76 -3.04 -4.57
N GLU A 296 34.01 -3.47 -4.50
CA GLU A 296 35.12 -2.86 -5.25
C GLU A 296 36.02 -3.88 -5.92
N ALA A 297 36.69 -3.48 -7.01
CA ALA A 297 37.87 -4.16 -7.57
C ALA A 297 37.57 -5.59 -8.05
N ASN A 298 36.71 -5.70 -9.07
CA ASN A 298 36.30 -6.98 -9.68
C ASN A 298 35.60 -7.95 -8.70
N SER A 299 35.04 -7.43 -7.61
CA SER A 299 34.34 -8.22 -6.58
C SER A 299 32.87 -8.43 -6.90
N SER A 300 32.23 -9.37 -6.20
CA SER A 300 30.82 -9.71 -6.41
C SER A 300 29.99 -9.82 -5.13
N LEU A 301 28.76 -9.31 -5.20
CA LEU A 301 27.70 -9.54 -4.22
C LEU A 301 26.57 -10.35 -4.88
N ASN A 302 26.38 -11.58 -4.45
CA ASN A 302 25.34 -12.48 -4.98
C ASN A 302 24.31 -12.77 -3.89
N LEU A 303 23.08 -12.28 -4.06
CA LEU A 303 22.01 -12.44 -3.08
C LEU A 303 20.80 -13.11 -3.71
N THR A 304 20.31 -14.17 -3.08
CA THR A 304 18.99 -14.73 -3.39
C THR A 304 18.21 -14.94 -2.10
N SER A 305 17.02 -14.35 -2.05
CA SER A 305 16.11 -14.43 -0.90
C SER A 305 14.69 -14.68 -1.38
N ALA A 306 13.91 -15.44 -0.63
CA ALA A 306 12.54 -15.78 -1.01
C ALA A 306 11.52 -14.68 -0.71
N GLN A 307 11.81 -13.76 0.21
CA GLN A 307 10.87 -12.72 0.65
C GLN A 307 11.46 -11.32 0.55
N THR A 308 12.56 -11.02 1.26
CA THR A 308 13.07 -9.65 1.37
C THR A 308 14.59 -9.54 1.24
N ALA A 309 15.03 -8.49 0.54
CA ALA A 309 16.39 -7.99 0.51
C ALA A 309 16.36 -6.47 0.72
N VAL A 310 16.80 -6.01 1.89
CA VAL A 310 16.74 -4.59 2.28
C VAL A 310 18.15 -4.04 2.51
N PHE A 311 18.44 -2.91 1.87
CA PHE A 311 19.67 -2.13 2.02
C PHE A 311 19.29 -0.75 2.56
N GLN A 312 19.34 -0.58 3.89
CA GLN A 312 19.06 0.70 4.55
C GLN A 312 20.22 1.68 4.43
N GLY A 313 21.43 1.18 4.17
CA GLY A 313 22.59 2.00 3.80
C GLY A 313 22.79 2.04 2.29
N HIS A 314 23.84 2.73 1.86
CA HIS A 314 24.19 2.79 0.44
C HIS A 314 24.70 1.44 -0.07
N LEU A 315 24.30 1.08 -1.29
CA LEU A 315 24.92 0.01 -2.06
C LEU A 315 25.80 0.65 -3.15
N ASN A 316 27.12 0.59 -2.97
CA ASN A 316 28.10 1.18 -3.87
C ASN A 316 28.84 0.10 -4.65
N LEU A 317 28.86 0.21 -5.98
CA LEU A 317 29.65 -0.65 -6.85
C LEU A 317 30.70 0.19 -7.57
N ILE A 318 31.97 -0.15 -7.38
CA ILE A 318 33.10 0.62 -7.88
C ILE A 318 34.08 -0.33 -8.60
N ARG A 319 34.56 0.06 -9.79
CA ARG A 319 35.66 -0.61 -10.50
C ARG A 319 35.42 -2.10 -10.75
N ASP A 320 34.64 -2.37 -11.80
CA ASP A 320 34.26 -3.69 -12.32
C ASP A 320 33.50 -4.56 -11.31
N ALA A 321 32.98 -3.95 -10.24
CA ALA A 321 32.18 -4.61 -9.23
C ALA A 321 30.85 -5.12 -9.80
N GLN A 322 30.39 -6.26 -9.27
CA GLN A 322 29.19 -6.97 -9.72
C GLN A 322 28.20 -7.15 -8.57
N ALA A 323 26.91 -6.92 -8.81
CA ALA A 323 25.84 -7.34 -7.90
C ALA A 323 24.75 -8.10 -8.66
N ASP A 324 24.37 -9.29 -8.18
CA ASP A 324 23.23 -10.08 -8.70
C ASP A 324 22.27 -10.42 -7.55
N ILE A 325 21.19 -9.65 -7.46
CA ILE A 325 20.23 -9.65 -6.36
C ILE A 325 18.88 -10.13 -6.89
N ARG A 326 18.34 -11.18 -6.27
CA ARG A 326 17.00 -11.71 -6.55
C ARG A 326 16.17 -11.78 -5.27
N SER A 327 14.98 -11.20 -5.29
CA SER A 327 14.01 -11.29 -4.21
C SER A 327 12.59 -10.98 -4.69
N ARG A 328 11.60 -11.29 -3.86
CA ARG A 328 10.23 -10.79 -4.03
C ARG A 328 10.11 -9.32 -3.61
N GLN A 329 10.87 -8.88 -2.61
CA GLN A 329 10.87 -7.49 -2.14
C GLN A 329 12.31 -6.99 -2.07
N ILE A 330 12.62 -5.93 -2.82
CA ILE A 330 13.93 -5.30 -2.83
C ILE A 330 13.75 -3.84 -2.43
N GLU A 331 14.41 -3.42 -1.35
CA GLU A 331 14.40 -2.03 -0.90
C GLU A 331 15.83 -1.54 -0.77
N ILE A 332 16.12 -0.39 -1.39
CA ILE A 332 17.45 0.21 -1.39
C ILE A 332 17.33 1.69 -1.10
N GLU A 333 18.08 2.17 -0.11
CA GLU A 333 18.13 3.61 0.18
C GLU A 333 18.77 4.38 -0.99
N LYS A 334 19.99 3.98 -1.36
CA LYS A 334 20.75 4.59 -2.45
C LYS A 334 21.56 3.55 -3.19
N LEU A 335 21.52 3.61 -4.52
CA LEU A 335 22.31 2.76 -5.41
C LEU A 335 23.25 3.61 -6.26
N PHE A 336 24.56 3.35 -6.13
CA PHE A 336 25.60 4.05 -6.88
C PHE A 336 26.47 3.05 -7.64
N LEU A 337 26.54 3.22 -8.96
CA LEU A 337 27.47 2.51 -9.83
C LEU A 337 28.50 3.51 -10.35
N GLY A 338 29.77 3.31 -10.00
CA GLY A 338 30.88 4.16 -10.41
C GLY A 338 31.11 4.18 -11.91
N ASN A 339 32.16 4.85 -12.37
CA ASN A 339 32.46 5.10 -13.78
C ASN A 339 33.44 4.10 -14.42
N LEU A 340 33.62 2.93 -13.80
CA LEU A 340 34.58 1.91 -14.20
C LEU A 340 33.87 0.55 -14.22
N GLY A 341 33.20 0.20 -15.31
CA GLY A 341 32.77 -1.17 -15.65
C GLY A 341 31.85 -1.90 -14.65
N SER A 342 31.26 -1.23 -13.68
CA SER A 342 30.49 -1.87 -12.61
C SER A 342 29.09 -2.26 -13.08
N HIS A 343 28.57 -3.41 -12.64
CA HIS A 343 27.27 -3.89 -13.09
C HIS A 343 26.37 -4.38 -11.95
N ALA A 344 25.14 -3.90 -11.91
CA ALA A 344 24.11 -4.36 -10.96
C ALA A 344 22.93 -4.98 -11.71
N ARG A 345 22.51 -6.17 -11.29
CA ARG A 345 21.35 -6.90 -11.77
C ARG A 345 20.38 -7.16 -10.62
N PHE A 346 19.15 -6.67 -10.78
CA PHE A 346 18.04 -6.90 -9.86
C PHE A 346 16.95 -7.70 -10.56
N ARG A 347 16.52 -8.79 -9.94
CA ARG A 347 15.40 -9.62 -10.40
C ARG A 347 14.32 -9.65 -9.34
N VAL A 348 13.17 -9.07 -9.65
CA VAL A 348 12.00 -9.06 -8.79
C VAL A 348 11.11 -10.24 -9.18
N ASP A 349 10.88 -11.16 -8.24
CA ASP A 349 9.94 -12.27 -8.47
C ASP A 349 8.50 -11.75 -8.64
N SER A 350 7.65 -12.48 -9.37
CA SER A 350 6.25 -12.09 -9.64
C SER A 350 5.47 -11.70 -8.37
N ASP A 351 4.53 -10.77 -8.53
CA ASP A 351 3.76 -10.14 -7.45
C ASP A 351 4.67 -9.47 -6.38
N GLY A 352 5.89 -9.10 -6.78
CA GLY A 352 6.91 -8.50 -5.95
C GLY A 352 6.97 -6.98 -6.07
N HIS A 353 7.93 -6.36 -5.38
CA HIS A 353 8.21 -4.94 -5.56
C HIS A 353 9.68 -4.61 -5.36
N MET A 354 10.12 -3.56 -6.06
CA MET A 354 11.42 -2.92 -5.84
C MET A 354 11.24 -1.42 -5.62
N VAL A 355 11.91 -0.89 -4.60
CA VAL A 355 11.94 0.53 -4.31
C VAL A 355 13.40 0.98 -4.18
N VAL A 356 13.75 2.06 -4.87
CA VAL A 356 14.98 2.82 -4.61
C VAL A 356 14.57 4.23 -4.21
N HIS A 357 14.94 4.63 -3.00
CA HIS A 357 14.46 5.89 -2.41
C HIS A 357 15.14 7.12 -3.02
N GLU A 358 16.44 7.06 -3.26
CA GLU A 358 17.20 8.08 -4.00
C GLU A 358 17.36 7.73 -5.50
N PRO A 359 17.52 8.73 -6.40
CA PRO A 359 17.84 8.47 -7.79
C PRO A 359 19.07 7.59 -7.97
N VAL A 360 18.94 6.54 -8.77
CA VAL A 360 20.04 5.62 -9.09
C VAL A 360 21.04 6.33 -9.98
N SER A 361 22.32 6.33 -9.61
CA SER A 361 23.38 6.88 -10.47
C SER A 361 24.15 5.77 -11.16
N VAL A 362 24.17 5.79 -12.50
CA VAL A 362 24.94 4.84 -13.33
C VAL A 362 26.04 5.60 -14.09
N GLY A 363 27.30 5.40 -13.67
CA GLY A 363 28.45 6.03 -14.32
C GLY A 363 28.74 5.49 -15.72
N SER A 364 29.62 6.19 -16.45
CA SER A 364 30.11 5.76 -17.76
C SER A 364 30.70 4.35 -17.70
N THR A 365 30.50 3.52 -18.74
CA THR A 365 30.94 2.11 -18.83
C THR A 365 30.32 1.13 -17.83
N SER A 366 29.48 1.61 -16.91
CA SER A 366 28.76 0.77 -15.95
C SER A 366 27.36 0.43 -16.44
N GLY A 367 26.77 -0.63 -15.86
CA GLY A 367 25.53 -1.24 -16.32
C GLY A 367 24.50 -1.50 -15.21
N LEU A 368 23.27 -1.05 -15.39
CA LEU A 368 22.13 -1.42 -14.54
C LEU A 368 21.14 -2.31 -15.31
N THR A 369 20.69 -3.40 -14.70
CA THR A 369 19.59 -4.23 -15.21
C THR A 369 18.57 -4.46 -14.11
N ILE A 370 17.34 -4.02 -14.33
CA ILE A 370 16.18 -4.31 -13.49
C ILE A 370 15.21 -5.15 -14.29
N ASP A 371 14.82 -6.30 -13.75
CA ASP A 371 13.91 -7.25 -14.36
C ASP A 371 12.73 -7.50 -13.41
N LEU A 372 11.55 -7.01 -13.79
CA LEU A 372 10.33 -7.09 -12.99
C LEU A 372 9.48 -8.27 -13.47
N GLY A 373 9.29 -9.28 -12.61
CA GLY A 373 8.35 -10.37 -12.87
C GLY A 373 6.89 -9.91 -12.99
N GLU A 374 6.00 -10.79 -13.44
CA GLU A 374 4.58 -10.47 -13.65
C GLU A 374 3.92 -9.83 -12.42
N HIS A 375 3.04 -8.84 -12.62
CA HIS A 375 2.34 -8.11 -11.55
C HIS A 375 3.25 -7.44 -10.51
N SER A 376 4.52 -7.20 -10.84
CA SER A 376 5.47 -6.59 -9.90
C SER A 376 5.48 -5.07 -10.01
N THR A 377 5.97 -4.41 -8.96
CA THR A 377 6.03 -2.94 -8.93
C THR A 377 7.46 -2.42 -8.80
N LEU A 378 7.74 -1.28 -9.43
CA LEU A 378 9.00 -0.54 -9.31
C LEU A 378 8.69 0.90 -8.90
N SER A 379 9.44 1.43 -7.94
CA SER A 379 9.49 2.85 -7.63
C SER A 379 10.94 3.29 -7.59
N ALA A 380 11.40 3.91 -8.68
CA ALA A 380 12.79 4.37 -8.80
C ALA A 380 12.91 5.42 -9.91
N ALA A 381 13.80 6.39 -9.70
CA ALA A 381 14.35 7.23 -10.75
C ALA A 381 15.76 6.72 -11.11
N VAL A 382 16.11 6.74 -12.39
CA VAL A 382 17.40 6.23 -12.88
C VAL A 382 18.08 7.32 -13.70
N ASP A 383 19.29 7.71 -13.31
CA ASP A 383 20.15 8.64 -14.04
C ASP A 383 21.36 7.90 -14.61
N THR A 384 21.38 7.76 -15.94
CA THR A 384 22.45 7.06 -16.67
C THR A 384 23.34 8.07 -17.36
N HIS A 385 24.59 8.14 -16.93
CA HIS A 385 25.59 9.00 -17.57
C HIS A 385 25.88 8.54 -19.00
N GLU A 386 26.28 9.46 -19.88
CA GLU A 386 26.74 9.15 -21.23
C GLU A 386 27.81 8.04 -21.21
N GLY A 387 27.64 7.03 -22.07
CA GLY A 387 28.49 5.85 -22.16
C GLY A 387 28.22 4.77 -21.09
N GLY A 388 27.32 5.01 -20.14
CA GLY A 388 26.74 3.99 -19.26
C GLY A 388 25.58 3.26 -19.93
N GLY A 389 25.13 2.17 -19.30
CA GLY A 389 24.00 1.38 -19.78
C GLY A 389 22.98 1.14 -18.66
N SER A 390 21.69 1.37 -18.92
CA SER A 390 20.64 0.94 -17.99
C SER A 390 19.46 0.32 -18.74
N ARG A 391 18.92 -0.75 -18.16
CA ARG A 391 17.82 -1.52 -18.73
C ARG A 391 16.78 -1.81 -17.68
N VAL A 392 15.52 -1.48 -17.98
CA VAL A 392 14.35 -1.92 -17.21
C VAL A 392 13.51 -2.82 -18.10
N THR A 393 13.22 -4.04 -17.61
CA THR A 393 12.31 -4.98 -18.25
C THR A 393 11.07 -5.14 -17.39
N MET A 394 9.90 -4.87 -17.98
CA MET A 394 8.60 -4.99 -17.35
C MET A 394 7.84 -6.15 -17.98
N HIS A 395 7.62 -7.21 -17.21
CA HIS A 395 6.73 -8.30 -17.62
C HIS A 395 5.25 -7.89 -17.45
N ARG A 396 4.33 -8.73 -17.94
CA ARG A 396 2.88 -8.46 -17.96
C ARG A 396 2.36 -7.90 -16.64
N ASP A 397 1.47 -6.92 -16.77
CA ASP A 397 0.75 -6.28 -15.66
C ASP A 397 1.66 -5.68 -14.58
N SER A 398 2.94 -5.41 -14.90
CA SER A 398 3.88 -4.73 -13.99
C SER A 398 3.61 -3.24 -13.95
N TYR A 399 3.95 -2.60 -12.84
CA TYR A 399 3.74 -1.17 -12.62
C TYR A 399 5.06 -0.47 -12.26
N TRP A 400 5.37 0.66 -12.89
CA TRP A 400 6.52 1.49 -12.55
C TRP A 400 6.06 2.92 -12.22
N PHE A 401 6.31 3.36 -11.01
CA PHE A 401 6.25 4.76 -10.62
C PHE A 401 7.61 5.43 -10.81
N VAL A 402 7.64 6.45 -11.67
CA VAL A 402 8.81 7.28 -11.93
C VAL A 402 8.66 8.56 -11.09
N PRO A 403 9.33 8.68 -9.93
CA PRO A 403 9.12 9.79 -8.99
C PRO A 403 9.77 11.10 -9.43
N GLU A 404 10.86 11.02 -10.20
CA GLU A 404 11.69 12.14 -10.67
C GLU A 404 12.16 11.84 -12.09
N ASP A 405 12.79 12.82 -12.74
CA ASP A 405 13.32 12.67 -14.09
C ASP A 405 14.26 11.45 -14.18
N SER A 406 14.12 10.68 -15.26
CA SER A 406 14.89 9.45 -15.47
C SER A 406 15.46 9.39 -16.88
N ASN A 407 16.71 8.96 -17.01
CA ASN A 407 17.43 8.74 -18.25
C ASN A 407 17.93 7.29 -18.32
N LEU A 408 17.43 6.54 -19.30
CA LEU A 408 17.69 5.11 -19.47
C LEU A 408 18.20 4.74 -20.87
N SER A 409 18.88 3.60 -20.97
CA SER A 409 19.28 3.07 -22.29
C SER A 409 18.20 2.20 -22.94
N LEU A 410 17.52 1.36 -22.17
CA LEU A 410 16.47 0.47 -22.69
C LEU A 410 15.31 0.30 -21.73
N VAL A 411 14.11 0.48 -22.26
CA VAL A 411 12.87 0.09 -21.60
C VAL A 411 12.20 -0.99 -22.46
N ASN A 412 12.07 -2.18 -21.90
CA ASN A 412 11.42 -3.32 -22.55
C ASN A 412 10.11 -3.63 -21.82
N VAL A 413 8.99 -3.63 -22.56
CA VAL A 413 7.65 -3.77 -21.99
C VAL A 413 6.88 -4.94 -22.60
N GLU A 414 6.15 -5.64 -21.75
CA GLU A 414 5.13 -6.60 -22.17
C GLU A 414 3.71 -5.99 -22.04
N PRO A 415 2.68 -6.62 -22.66
CA PRO A 415 1.33 -6.08 -22.63
C PRO A 415 0.82 -5.78 -21.22
N SER A 416 0.08 -4.67 -21.09
CA SER A 416 -0.51 -4.17 -19.85
C SER A 416 0.51 -3.67 -18.80
N SER A 417 1.78 -3.49 -19.16
CA SER A 417 2.75 -2.78 -18.29
C SER A 417 2.33 -1.32 -18.11
N TYR A 418 2.34 -0.82 -16.88
CA TYR A 418 1.87 0.52 -16.54
C TYR A 418 3.01 1.39 -16.03
N ILE A 419 3.23 2.56 -16.62
CA ILE A 419 4.32 3.49 -16.25
C ILE A 419 3.70 4.83 -15.86
N GLN A 420 3.75 5.19 -14.59
CA GLN A 420 3.29 6.49 -14.09
C GLN A 420 4.43 7.51 -14.11
N LEU A 421 4.22 8.61 -14.85
CA LEU A 421 5.19 9.69 -15.01
C LEU A 421 4.91 10.82 -13.99
N GLY A 422 5.57 10.71 -12.83
CA GLY A 422 5.45 11.67 -11.74
C GLY A 422 4.17 11.55 -10.93
N GLN A 423 3.99 12.48 -10.00
CA GLN A 423 2.82 12.58 -9.13
C GLN A 423 2.02 13.84 -9.45
N GLN A 424 0.83 13.97 -8.85
CA GLN A 424 -0.04 15.12 -9.07
C GLN A 424 0.71 16.44 -8.80
N GLY A 425 0.77 17.32 -9.80
CA GLY A 425 1.45 18.61 -9.72
C GLY A 425 2.99 18.57 -9.81
N HIS A 426 3.60 17.39 -9.92
CA HIS A 426 5.04 17.21 -10.06
C HIS A 426 5.32 16.30 -11.26
N PRO A 427 5.46 16.86 -12.48
CA PRO A 427 5.76 16.09 -13.66
C PRO A 427 7.16 15.49 -13.57
N SER A 428 7.32 14.28 -14.12
CA SER A 428 8.61 13.63 -14.32
C SER A 428 8.79 13.33 -15.80
N GLN A 429 9.97 13.67 -16.33
CA GLN A 429 10.39 13.38 -17.68
C GLN A 429 11.08 12.03 -17.72
N MET A 430 10.75 11.22 -18.71
CA MET A 430 11.36 9.91 -18.92
C MET A 430 12.08 9.90 -20.26
N GLU A 431 13.39 9.82 -20.24
CA GLU A 431 14.25 9.69 -21.41
C GLU A 431 14.69 8.23 -21.54
N THR A 432 14.58 7.67 -22.74
CA THR A 432 15.09 6.34 -23.06
C THR A 432 15.74 6.33 -24.43
N GLU A 433 16.89 5.65 -24.59
CA GLU A 433 17.44 5.49 -25.92
C GLU A 433 16.57 4.55 -26.77
N THR A 434 16.12 3.45 -26.18
CA THR A 434 15.28 2.46 -26.86
C THR A 434 14.02 2.14 -26.07
N LEU A 435 12.87 2.18 -26.75
CA LEU A 435 11.61 1.61 -26.26
C LEU A 435 11.31 0.34 -27.08
N LYS A 436 11.17 -0.79 -26.40
CA LYS A 436 10.95 -2.10 -27.02
C LYS A 436 9.72 -2.80 -26.46
N GLY A 437 9.00 -3.54 -27.30
CA GLY A 437 7.84 -4.33 -26.89
C GLY A 437 6.52 -3.73 -27.35
N ASN A 438 5.41 -4.07 -26.67
CA ASN A 438 4.08 -3.66 -27.09
C ASN A 438 3.10 -3.60 -25.90
N GLY A 439 2.14 -2.67 -25.94
CA GLY A 439 1.01 -2.65 -25.03
C GLY A 439 1.27 -2.01 -23.66
N ALA A 440 2.31 -1.18 -23.52
CA ALA A 440 2.47 -0.35 -22.32
C ALA A 440 1.45 0.79 -22.25
N VAL A 441 1.04 1.12 -21.04
CA VAL A 441 0.16 2.24 -20.69
C VAL A 441 0.95 3.26 -19.87
N PHE A 442 1.17 4.44 -20.42
CA PHE A 442 1.78 5.57 -19.72
C PHE A 442 0.69 6.37 -19.02
N TYR A 443 0.81 6.59 -17.72
CA TYR A 443 -0.17 7.34 -16.94
C TYR A 443 0.35 8.74 -16.60
N LEU A 444 -0.41 9.73 -17.06
CA LEU A 444 -0.21 11.13 -16.70
C LEU A 444 -1.24 11.50 -15.63
N THR A 445 -0.78 11.65 -14.40
CA THR A 445 -1.65 12.12 -13.30
C THR A 445 -2.26 13.48 -13.62
N ALA A 446 -3.41 13.81 -13.03
CA ALA A 446 -4.08 15.09 -13.23
C ALA A 446 -3.12 16.26 -12.92
N GLY A 447 -2.98 17.21 -13.86
CA GLY A 447 -2.09 18.35 -13.69
C GLY A 447 -0.58 18.03 -13.81
N SER A 448 -0.22 16.78 -14.14
CA SER A 448 1.15 16.42 -14.55
C SER A 448 1.29 16.54 -16.06
N THR A 449 2.39 17.15 -16.49
CA THR A 449 2.84 17.26 -17.88
C THR A 449 4.17 16.52 -18.09
N GLY A 450 4.30 15.31 -17.52
CA GLY A 450 5.42 14.41 -17.83
C GLY A 450 5.42 14.02 -19.32
N SER A 451 6.60 13.72 -19.87
CA SER A 451 6.73 13.27 -21.26
C SER A 451 7.71 12.11 -21.37
N LEU A 452 7.58 11.37 -22.47
CA LEU A 452 8.49 10.31 -22.87
C LEU A 452 9.37 10.80 -24.03
N ASN A 453 10.68 10.85 -23.84
CA ASN A 453 11.64 11.21 -24.87
C ASN A 453 12.40 9.96 -25.32
N ILE A 454 12.44 9.69 -26.63
CA ILE A 454 13.09 8.53 -27.23
C ILE A 454 14.14 8.99 -28.23
N SER A 455 15.38 8.49 -28.14
CA SER A 455 16.50 9.02 -28.94
C SER A 455 17.11 8.09 -29.99
N LYS A 456 16.96 6.75 -29.89
CA LYS A 456 17.57 5.80 -30.85
C LYS A 456 16.57 4.94 -31.61
N SER A 457 15.63 4.28 -30.92
CA SER A 457 14.61 3.46 -31.59
C SER A 457 13.38 3.22 -30.74
N SER A 458 12.22 3.16 -31.37
CA SER A 458 10.94 2.86 -30.76
C SER A 458 10.20 1.78 -31.55
N GLU A 459 9.48 0.87 -30.88
CA GLU A 459 8.58 -0.09 -31.51
C GLU A 459 7.35 -0.34 -30.65
N GLY A 460 6.26 -0.82 -31.26
CA GLY A 460 5.05 -1.23 -30.54
C GLY A 460 3.87 -0.27 -30.66
N LYS A 461 2.73 -0.70 -30.11
CA LYS A 461 1.52 0.11 -29.95
C LYS A 461 1.32 0.33 -28.46
N HIS A 462 1.31 1.59 -28.04
CA HIS A 462 1.23 1.99 -26.64
C HIS A 462 0.05 2.94 -26.43
N ALA A 463 -0.37 3.08 -25.18
CA ALA A 463 -1.45 4.00 -24.82
C ALA A 463 -0.99 4.98 -23.73
N PHE A 464 -1.58 6.17 -23.74
CA PHE A 464 -1.53 7.12 -22.64
C PHE A 464 -2.88 7.15 -21.94
N LEU A 465 -2.88 6.92 -20.63
CA LEU A 465 -4.03 7.17 -19.77
C LEU A 465 -3.86 8.53 -19.12
N LEU A 466 -4.85 9.40 -19.31
CA LEU A 466 -4.86 10.73 -18.70
C LEU A 466 -5.71 10.68 -17.42
N GLY A 467 -5.14 11.17 -16.32
CA GLY A 467 -5.80 11.23 -15.03
C GLY A 467 -7.00 12.16 -15.01
N SER A 468 -8.06 11.71 -14.35
CA SER A 468 -9.27 12.50 -14.17
C SER A 468 -9.01 13.70 -13.27
N SER A 469 -9.43 14.88 -13.72
CA SER A 469 -9.18 16.14 -13.04
C SER A 469 -10.49 16.86 -12.69
N GLY A 470 -10.55 17.45 -11.52
CA GLY A 470 -11.65 18.32 -11.09
C GLY A 470 -11.45 19.79 -11.48
N VAL A 471 -10.29 20.16 -12.03
CA VAL A 471 -10.11 21.49 -12.63
C VAL A 471 -10.61 21.51 -14.08
N SER A 472 -11.01 22.67 -14.55
CA SER A 472 -11.48 22.85 -15.93
C SER A 472 -10.40 22.52 -16.95
N LEU A 473 -10.81 22.11 -18.16
CA LEU A 473 -9.91 21.59 -19.19
C LEU A 473 -8.67 22.46 -19.44
N ALA A 474 -8.84 23.79 -19.49
CA ALA A 474 -7.75 24.76 -19.66
C ALA A 474 -6.65 24.68 -18.59
N ASN A 475 -6.99 24.20 -17.38
CA ASN A 475 -6.06 24.09 -16.26
C ASN A 475 -5.54 22.67 -16.03
N THR A 476 -5.97 21.70 -16.85
CA THR A 476 -5.49 20.31 -16.73
C THR A 476 -4.05 20.12 -17.17
N GLY A 477 -3.54 21.03 -18.02
CA GLY A 477 -2.21 20.91 -18.63
C GLY A 477 -2.14 19.91 -19.80
N TYR A 478 -3.24 19.26 -20.17
CA TYR A 478 -3.21 18.22 -21.21
C TYR A 478 -3.23 18.78 -22.64
N LEU A 479 -3.99 19.83 -22.91
CA LEU A 479 -4.08 20.37 -24.26
C LEU A 479 -2.77 21.04 -24.69
N TYR A 480 -2.37 20.78 -25.93
CA TYR A 480 -1.10 21.22 -26.52
C TYR A 480 0.14 20.62 -25.84
N HIS A 481 -0.03 19.62 -24.97
CA HIS A 481 1.08 18.91 -24.35
C HIS A 481 1.72 17.91 -25.32
N ILE A 482 3.05 17.89 -25.37
CA ILE A 482 3.80 16.86 -26.10
C ILE A 482 4.02 15.71 -25.14
N ALA A 483 3.24 14.64 -25.30
CA ALA A 483 3.34 13.46 -24.45
C ALA A 483 4.55 12.58 -24.82
N VAL A 484 4.92 12.56 -26.10
CA VAL A 484 6.08 11.81 -26.60
C VAL A 484 6.90 12.65 -27.57
N ASN A 485 8.22 12.68 -27.39
CA ASN A 485 9.17 13.12 -28.39
C ASN A 485 10.01 11.94 -28.87
N ASP A 486 9.96 11.61 -30.16
CA ASP A 486 10.69 10.51 -30.78
C ASP A 486 11.71 11.05 -31.81
N ASP A 487 12.93 11.24 -31.30
CA ASP A 487 14.11 11.71 -32.03
C ASP A 487 14.81 10.57 -32.78
N SER A 488 14.30 9.34 -32.71
CA SER A 488 14.88 8.18 -33.40
C SER A 488 15.01 8.42 -34.91
N PRO A 489 16.05 7.90 -35.58
CA PRO A 489 16.19 8.00 -37.04
C PRO A 489 14.99 7.39 -37.78
N ASN A 490 14.67 7.93 -38.96
CA ASN A 490 13.63 7.37 -39.83
C ASN A 490 13.80 5.86 -39.99
N SER A 491 12.69 5.11 -39.93
CA SER A 491 12.60 3.64 -39.96
C SER A 491 12.91 2.92 -38.65
N LEU A 492 13.48 3.61 -37.66
CA LEU A 492 13.66 3.10 -36.29
C LEU A 492 12.63 3.68 -35.31
N ASP A 493 11.80 4.61 -35.77
CA ASP A 493 10.69 5.24 -35.06
C ASP A 493 9.38 4.49 -35.34
N LYS A 494 9.26 3.22 -34.91
CA LYS A 494 8.11 2.37 -35.24
C LYS A 494 7.01 2.37 -34.18
N ALA A 495 7.19 3.04 -33.04
CA ALA A 495 6.15 3.09 -32.03
C ALA A 495 4.96 3.96 -32.45
N THR A 496 3.76 3.55 -32.04
CA THR A 496 2.52 4.33 -32.18
C THR A 496 1.87 4.51 -30.81
N PHE A 497 1.23 5.66 -30.60
CA PHE A 497 0.62 6.01 -29.33
C PHE A 497 -0.84 6.42 -29.52
N SER A 498 -1.71 5.98 -28.62
CA SER A 498 -3.11 6.38 -28.56
C SER A 498 -3.50 6.83 -27.16
N LEU A 499 -4.66 7.45 -27.00
CA LEU A 499 -5.23 7.65 -25.66
C LEU A 499 -6.05 6.42 -25.26
N ALA A 500 -5.89 5.97 -24.02
CA ALA A 500 -6.79 5.02 -23.38
C ALA A 500 -8.19 5.63 -23.20
N ASN A 501 -9.19 4.81 -22.83
CA ASN A 501 -10.58 5.23 -22.60
C ASN A 501 -11.20 6.00 -23.79
N ASP A 502 -10.85 5.67 -25.02
CA ASP A 502 -11.26 6.37 -26.24
C ASP A 502 -10.92 7.88 -26.25
N GLY A 503 -9.93 8.29 -25.45
CA GLY A 503 -9.56 9.68 -25.23
C GLY A 503 -10.53 10.47 -24.37
N ILE A 504 -11.44 9.81 -23.65
CA ILE A 504 -12.40 10.47 -22.75
C ILE A 504 -11.73 10.75 -21.41
N ILE A 505 -11.79 12.01 -20.99
CA ILE A 505 -11.28 12.45 -19.69
C ILE A 505 -12.35 13.23 -18.91
N ASP A 506 -12.26 13.16 -17.59
CA ASP A 506 -12.97 14.07 -16.70
C ASP A 506 -12.13 15.35 -16.53
N ALA A 507 -12.71 16.51 -16.84
CA ALA A 507 -12.10 17.82 -16.59
C ALA A 507 -13.14 18.76 -15.99
N GLY A 508 -13.10 18.90 -14.67
CA GLY A 508 -14.05 19.68 -13.90
C GLY A 508 -15.45 19.07 -13.95
N PRO A 509 -16.50 19.87 -14.22
CA PRO A 509 -17.86 19.33 -14.23
C PRO A 509 -18.23 18.57 -15.51
N TYR A 510 -17.34 18.51 -16.49
CA TYR A 510 -17.61 17.92 -17.81
C TYR A 510 -16.63 16.81 -18.17
N MET A 511 -17.07 15.98 -19.11
CA MET A 511 -16.21 15.05 -19.84
C MET A 511 -15.86 15.65 -21.20
N TYR A 512 -14.63 15.42 -21.64
CA TYR A 512 -14.12 15.86 -22.94
C TYR A 512 -13.52 14.68 -23.69
N LYS A 513 -13.55 14.75 -25.04
CA LYS A 513 -12.88 13.79 -25.91
C LYS A 513 -11.66 14.43 -26.54
N LEU A 514 -10.49 13.96 -26.12
CA LEU A 514 -9.19 14.35 -26.65
C LEU A 514 -8.68 13.29 -27.63
N GLY A 515 -7.63 13.63 -28.37
CA GLY A 515 -6.86 12.70 -29.17
C GLY A 515 -5.37 12.95 -29.02
N LEU A 516 -4.58 11.94 -29.35
CA LEU A 516 -3.12 11.99 -29.39
C LEU A 516 -2.69 11.81 -30.84
N TYR A 517 -2.01 12.82 -31.40
CA TYR A 517 -1.76 12.90 -32.83
C TYR A 517 -0.27 13.10 -33.12
N PRO A 518 0.28 12.41 -34.14
CA PRO A 518 1.67 12.56 -34.54
C PRO A 518 1.87 13.81 -35.41
N PHE A 519 2.96 14.53 -35.17
CA PHE A 519 3.39 15.68 -35.96
C PHE A 519 4.91 15.65 -36.17
N LYS A 520 5.36 16.40 -37.16
CA LYS A 520 6.78 16.71 -37.38
C LYS A 520 7.18 17.97 -36.60
N LYS A 521 8.30 17.90 -35.86
CA LYS A 521 8.95 19.04 -35.19
C LYS A 521 10.45 19.00 -35.48
N GLY A 522 10.91 19.78 -36.46
CA GLY A 522 12.28 19.65 -36.97
C GLY A 522 12.50 18.27 -37.62
N ASP A 523 13.50 17.52 -37.15
CA ASP A 523 13.78 16.14 -37.58
C ASP A 523 13.10 15.07 -36.69
N SER A 524 12.40 15.53 -35.65
CA SER A 524 11.75 14.69 -34.64
C SER A 524 10.28 14.44 -34.96
N ARG A 525 9.76 13.30 -34.49
CA ARG A 525 8.33 13.00 -34.50
C ARG A 525 7.79 13.17 -33.09
N VAL A 526 6.80 14.03 -32.92
CA VAL A 526 6.18 14.30 -31.62
C VAL A 526 4.73 13.82 -31.61
N TRP A 527 4.25 13.38 -30.46
CA TRP A 527 2.84 13.06 -30.23
C TRP A 527 2.24 14.10 -29.29
N ALA A 528 1.35 14.93 -29.84
CA ALA A 528 0.71 16.02 -29.12
C ALA A 528 -0.74 15.68 -28.76
N ILE A 529 -1.13 16.00 -27.52
CA ILE A 529 -2.51 15.86 -27.07
C ILE A 529 -3.29 17.09 -27.54
N LEU A 530 -4.33 16.85 -28.34
CA LEU A 530 -5.19 17.88 -28.91
C LEU A 530 -6.65 17.54 -28.69
N GLY A 531 -7.50 18.56 -28.76
CA GLY A 531 -8.93 18.36 -28.77
C GLY A 531 -9.44 17.88 -30.13
N THR A 532 -10.50 17.07 -30.14
CA THR A 532 -10.96 16.38 -31.37
C THR A 532 -11.61 17.31 -32.40
N GLN A 533 -12.06 18.50 -31.99
CA GLN A 533 -12.61 19.50 -32.91
C GLN A 533 -11.56 20.50 -33.39
N SER A 534 -10.45 20.60 -32.67
CA SER A 534 -9.28 21.43 -33.03
C SER A 534 -8.55 20.93 -34.29
N LEU A 535 -8.86 19.72 -34.77
CA LEU A 535 -8.39 19.17 -36.03
C LEU A 535 -9.53 19.13 -37.05
N LYS A 536 -9.61 20.15 -37.92
CA LYS A 536 -9.91 19.91 -39.34
C LYS A 536 -8.56 19.88 -40.06
N PRO A 537 -7.90 18.71 -40.20
CA PRO A 537 -6.81 18.59 -41.15
C PRO A 537 -7.44 18.70 -42.53
N VAL A 538 -6.93 19.61 -43.36
CA VAL A 538 -7.13 19.50 -44.80
C VAL A 538 -6.28 18.29 -45.23
N LEU A 539 -6.91 17.12 -45.33
CA LEU A 539 -6.31 15.98 -46.03
C LEU A 539 -6.04 16.42 -47.48
N PRO A 540 -4.87 16.12 -48.07
CA PRO A 540 -4.65 16.39 -49.47
C PRO A 540 -5.70 15.65 -50.31
N ASP A 541 -6.41 16.39 -51.17
CA ASP A 541 -7.32 15.84 -52.16
C ASP A 541 -6.51 15.02 -53.18
N ASN A 542 -6.40 13.71 -52.99
CA ASN A 542 -6.31 12.80 -54.13
C ASN A 542 -6.79 11.38 -53.76
N PRO A 543 -7.90 10.89 -54.35
CA PRO A 543 -8.28 9.50 -54.25
C PRO A 543 -7.48 8.71 -55.31
N GLU A 544 -6.39 8.04 -54.92
CA GLU A 544 -5.88 6.95 -55.74
C GLU A 544 -6.72 5.68 -55.48
N THR A 545 -7.07 5.04 -56.60
CA THR A 545 -7.88 3.84 -56.78
C THR A 545 -7.47 2.66 -55.89
N PRO A 546 -8.41 1.77 -55.51
CA PRO A 546 -8.14 0.69 -54.56
C PRO A 546 -7.38 -0.47 -55.23
N THR A 547 -6.23 -0.83 -54.68
CA THR A 547 -5.56 -2.12 -54.94
C THR A 547 -5.79 -3.09 -53.78
N ASP A 548 -6.27 -4.29 -54.16
CA ASP A 548 -6.21 -5.63 -53.55
C ASP A 548 -6.07 -5.79 -52.00
N PRO A 549 -7.05 -6.42 -51.30
CA PRO A 549 -7.08 -6.54 -49.83
C PRO A 549 -6.25 -7.70 -49.23
N SER A 550 -5.09 -8.05 -49.79
CA SER A 550 -4.28 -9.18 -49.28
C SER A 550 -2.89 -8.79 -48.78
N GLU A 551 -2.81 -7.84 -47.86
CA GLU A 551 -1.71 -7.69 -46.89
C GLU A 551 -2.16 -6.70 -45.80
N PRO A 552 -2.00 -6.98 -44.49
CA PRO A 552 -2.24 -5.95 -43.47
C PRO A 552 -1.09 -4.94 -43.56
N PRO A 553 -1.33 -3.64 -43.84
CA PRO A 553 -0.25 -2.67 -43.81
C PRO A 553 0.00 -2.29 -42.34
N ASP A 554 1.12 -2.76 -41.79
CA ASP A 554 1.81 -2.04 -40.72
C ASP A 554 2.43 -0.78 -41.36
N GLU A 555 1.60 0.21 -41.71
CA GLU A 555 2.06 1.47 -42.29
C GLU A 555 2.73 2.33 -41.21
N VAL A 556 4.06 2.21 -41.13
CA VAL A 556 4.91 3.20 -40.47
C VAL A 556 4.88 4.45 -41.33
N ILE A 557 4.10 5.46 -40.93
CA ILE A 557 4.01 6.75 -41.63
C ILE A 557 5.38 7.46 -41.53
N PRO A 558 6.08 7.71 -42.65
CA PRO A 558 7.38 8.38 -42.63
C PRO A 558 7.28 9.79 -42.03
N LYS A 559 8.29 10.25 -41.28
CA LYS A 559 8.35 11.64 -40.78
C LYS A 559 8.14 12.71 -41.86
N PRO A 560 8.65 12.59 -43.11
CA PRO A 560 8.41 13.55 -44.19
C PRO A 560 6.94 13.76 -44.56
N ASP A 561 6.08 12.76 -44.31
CA ASP A 561 4.67 12.78 -44.70
C ASP A 561 3.75 13.26 -43.55
N LEU A 562 4.30 13.49 -42.35
CA LEU A 562 3.56 14.04 -41.22
C LEU A 562 3.38 15.56 -41.35
N PRO A 563 2.22 16.11 -40.94
CA PRO A 563 2.03 17.55 -40.88
C PRO A 563 2.97 18.19 -39.85
N GLU A 564 3.37 19.45 -40.11
CA GLU A 564 4.11 20.25 -39.14
C GLU A 564 3.26 20.49 -37.88
N LEU A 565 3.92 20.57 -36.73
CA LEU A 565 3.25 20.87 -35.46
C LEU A 565 2.50 22.21 -35.55
N PRO A 566 1.17 22.24 -35.33
CA PRO A 566 0.35 23.41 -35.67
C PRO A 566 0.40 24.52 -34.60
N PHE A 567 1.27 24.41 -33.61
CA PHE A 567 1.42 25.37 -32.52
C PHE A 567 2.87 25.43 -32.01
N ASP A 568 3.21 26.54 -31.35
CA ASP A 568 4.49 26.69 -30.64
C ASP A 568 4.40 26.04 -29.24
N PRO A 569 5.19 24.99 -28.93
CA PRO A 569 5.18 24.35 -27.61
C PRO A 569 5.60 25.28 -26.47
N THR A 570 6.39 26.32 -26.77
CA THR A 570 6.89 27.27 -25.76
C THR A 570 5.90 28.39 -25.46
N ASN A 571 4.92 28.58 -26.35
CA ASN A 571 3.85 29.55 -26.20
C ASN A 571 2.55 28.99 -26.83
N PRO A 572 1.90 28.02 -26.16
CA PRO A 572 0.73 27.36 -26.72
C PRO A 572 -0.45 28.35 -26.86
N PRO A 573 -1.35 28.11 -27.83
CA PRO A 573 -2.56 28.91 -27.99
C PRO A 573 -3.41 28.95 -26.71
N GLU A 574 -4.06 30.08 -26.45
CA GLU A 574 -5.10 30.13 -25.42
C GLU A 574 -6.27 29.21 -25.80
N LEU A 575 -6.83 28.55 -24.80
CA LEU A 575 -7.94 27.61 -25.00
C LEU A 575 -9.20 28.37 -25.44
N ASP A 576 -9.73 28.00 -26.60
CA ASP A 576 -11.07 28.46 -27.01
C ASP A 576 -12.13 27.48 -26.49
N ASP A 577 -12.78 27.82 -25.38
CA ASP A 577 -13.89 27.06 -24.78
C ASP A 577 -15.06 26.83 -25.76
N SER A 578 -15.14 27.59 -26.86
CA SER A 578 -16.15 27.39 -27.90
C SER A 578 -15.76 26.33 -28.94
N ALA A 579 -14.47 25.99 -29.04
CA ALA A 579 -13.94 24.98 -29.95
C ALA A 579 -14.06 23.55 -29.38
N GLU A 580 -13.78 23.36 -28.08
CA GLU A 580 -13.90 22.05 -27.43
C GLU A 580 -15.20 21.91 -26.64
N LYS A 581 -16.20 21.27 -27.26
CA LYS A 581 -17.51 21.07 -26.63
C LYS A 581 -17.49 19.85 -25.71
N PRO A 582 -18.03 19.97 -24.48
CA PRO A 582 -18.14 18.84 -23.57
C PRO A 582 -19.09 17.77 -24.15
N ILE A 583 -18.75 16.49 -23.97
CA ILE A 583 -19.57 15.36 -24.42
C ILE A 583 -20.62 14.92 -23.39
N GLY A 584 -20.50 15.41 -22.15
CA GLY A 584 -21.43 15.13 -21.06
C GLY A 584 -20.92 15.66 -19.73
N LEU A 585 -21.71 15.48 -18.67
CA LEU A 585 -21.28 15.80 -17.30
C LEU A 585 -20.36 14.72 -16.75
N SER A 586 -19.33 15.14 -16.01
CA SER A 586 -18.46 14.22 -15.28
C SER A 586 -19.24 13.45 -14.21
N PRO A 587 -18.80 12.24 -13.83
CA PRO A 587 -19.40 11.47 -12.74
C PRO A 587 -19.56 12.29 -11.45
N ALA A 588 -18.53 13.08 -11.09
CA ALA A 588 -18.55 13.95 -9.91
C ALA A 588 -19.59 15.07 -10.01
N ALA A 589 -19.77 15.68 -11.19
CA ALA A 589 -20.82 16.70 -11.40
C ALA A 589 -22.22 16.10 -11.31
N LYS A 590 -22.48 14.94 -11.95
CA LYS A 590 -23.78 14.26 -11.86
C LYS A 590 -24.13 13.94 -10.41
N LEU A 591 -23.17 13.40 -9.64
CA LEU A 591 -23.37 13.12 -8.22
C LEU A 591 -23.64 14.39 -7.41
N THR A 592 -22.92 15.48 -7.71
CA THR A 592 -23.14 16.78 -7.07
C THR A 592 -24.54 17.31 -7.34
N LEU A 593 -25.04 17.25 -8.58
CA LEU A 593 -26.41 17.65 -8.91
C LEU A 593 -27.44 16.76 -8.20
N ALA A 594 -27.25 15.44 -8.25
CA ALA A 594 -28.12 14.48 -7.57
C ALA A 594 -28.14 14.66 -6.04
N SER A 595 -27.02 15.07 -5.42
CA SER A 595 -26.90 15.19 -3.96
C SER A 595 -27.12 16.60 -3.42
N ALA A 596 -26.94 17.66 -4.19
CA ALA A 596 -27.06 19.03 -3.71
C ALA A 596 -28.16 19.83 -4.44
N ALA A 597 -28.44 19.56 -5.72
CA ALA A 597 -29.48 20.27 -6.48
C ALA A 597 -30.86 19.64 -6.36
N SER A 598 -30.94 18.33 -6.10
CA SER A 598 -32.17 17.54 -6.15
C SER A 598 -33.26 17.86 -5.11
N GLY A 599 -33.02 18.84 -4.24
CA GLY A 599 -33.96 19.20 -3.18
C GLY A 599 -34.15 18.09 -2.14
N ASN A 600 -33.20 17.15 -2.01
CA ASN A 600 -33.32 16.06 -1.04
C ASN A 600 -33.58 16.51 0.41
N GLN A 601 -33.05 17.68 0.80
CA GLN A 601 -33.25 18.25 2.13
C GLN A 601 -34.70 18.72 2.31
N ILE A 602 -35.27 19.32 1.26
CA ILE A 602 -36.68 19.69 1.19
C ILE A 602 -37.54 18.41 1.27
N ILE A 603 -37.17 17.35 0.56
CA ILE A 603 -37.89 16.06 0.60
C ILE A 603 -37.87 15.46 2.01
N GLN A 604 -36.71 15.45 2.68
CA GLN A 604 -36.57 14.99 4.06
C GLN A 604 -37.45 15.81 5.01
N PHE A 605 -37.45 17.15 4.88
CA PHE A 605 -38.28 18.06 5.64
C PHE A 605 -39.78 17.76 5.43
N LEU A 606 -40.26 17.80 4.18
CA LEU A 606 -41.68 17.58 3.84
C LEU A 606 -42.18 16.20 4.28
N GLY A 607 -41.38 15.15 4.07
CA GLY A 607 -41.73 13.81 4.53
C GLY A 607 -41.88 13.72 6.05
N SER A 608 -41.33 14.67 6.79
CA SER A 608 -41.27 14.68 8.26
C SER A 608 -42.33 15.62 8.88
N LEU A 609 -43.04 16.40 8.05
CA LEU A 609 -44.16 17.23 8.47
C LEU A 609 -45.43 16.40 8.69
N ASP A 610 -45.61 15.34 7.89
CA ASP A 610 -46.78 14.44 7.89
C ASP A 610 -46.99 13.65 9.19
N ASP A 611 -46.26 13.93 10.28
CA ASP A 611 -46.37 13.18 11.54
C ASP A 611 -47.35 13.79 12.56
N LEU A 612 -48.10 14.85 12.28
CA LEU A 612 -49.08 15.40 13.24
C LEU A 612 -50.08 14.34 13.70
N ARG A 613 -50.73 13.64 12.76
CA ARG A 613 -51.66 12.54 13.05
C ARG A 613 -50.94 11.30 13.62
N SER A 614 -49.68 11.06 13.23
CA SER A 614 -48.85 9.97 13.78
C SER A 614 -48.42 10.19 15.23
N ARG A 615 -48.24 11.46 15.62
CA ARG A 615 -47.70 11.91 16.92
C ARG A 615 -48.80 12.22 17.92
N VAL A 616 -49.88 12.84 17.46
CA VAL A 616 -51.02 13.21 18.30
C VAL A 616 -52.05 12.08 18.32
N GLY A 617 -52.12 11.22 17.30
CA GLY A 617 -53.18 10.21 17.19
C GLY A 617 -54.57 10.84 17.19
N GLU A 618 -55.62 10.04 17.37
CA GLU A 618 -56.94 10.60 17.68
C GLU A 618 -56.98 11.01 19.17
N VAL A 619 -56.40 12.17 19.47
CA VAL A 619 -56.41 12.81 20.80
C VAL A 619 -57.61 13.76 20.98
N ARG A 620 -58.54 13.75 20.01
CA ARG A 620 -59.76 14.56 20.03
C ARG A 620 -60.79 14.08 21.09
N GLU A 621 -60.62 12.89 21.68
CA GLU A 621 -61.36 12.42 22.88
C GLU A 621 -60.52 12.54 24.18
N GLY A 622 -59.58 13.49 24.25
CA GLY A 622 -58.81 13.81 25.45
C GLY A 622 -57.31 13.87 25.18
N ALA A 623 -56.74 15.08 25.16
CA ALA A 623 -55.29 15.25 25.19
C ALA A 623 -54.72 14.74 26.52
N GLU A 624 -53.83 13.77 26.39
CA GLU A 624 -53.01 13.17 27.45
C GLU A 624 -51.54 13.37 27.09
N ASP A 625 -50.71 13.48 28.12
CA ASP A 625 -49.27 13.59 27.96
C ASP A 625 -48.72 12.27 27.40
N GLY A 626 -47.68 12.34 26.58
CA GLY A 626 -47.14 11.12 26.01
C GLY A 626 -45.79 11.24 25.36
N SER A 627 -45.12 10.09 25.26
CA SER A 627 -43.85 9.92 24.56
C SER A 627 -44.03 8.95 23.40
N TYR A 628 -43.38 9.20 22.27
CA TYR A 628 -43.50 8.36 21.09
C TYR A 628 -42.17 8.11 20.40
N ILE A 629 -42.15 7.01 19.65
CA ILE A 629 -41.11 6.67 18.69
C ILE A 629 -41.74 6.48 17.32
N LEU A 630 -41.04 6.92 16.27
CA LEU A 630 -41.48 6.78 14.89
C LEU A 630 -40.30 6.36 14.02
N TYR A 631 -40.53 5.33 13.21
CA TYR A 631 -39.66 4.94 12.13
C TYR A 631 -40.29 5.31 10.78
N ARG A 632 -39.50 5.93 9.90
CA ARG A 632 -39.90 6.26 8.53
C ARG A 632 -38.87 5.71 7.55
N TYR A 633 -39.34 5.09 6.48
CA TYR A 633 -38.54 4.71 5.33
C TYR A 633 -39.10 5.35 4.06
N ASP A 634 -38.24 5.98 3.26
CA ASP A 634 -38.61 6.65 2.01
C ASP A 634 -37.78 6.07 0.85
N LYS A 635 -38.44 5.70 -0.25
CA LYS A 635 -37.78 5.48 -1.54
C LYS A 635 -38.35 6.43 -2.59
N SER A 636 -37.52 7.32 -3.10
CA SER A 636 -37.91 8.32 -4.09
C SER A 636 -36.98 8.32 -5.29
N ARG A 637 -37.49 8.76 -6.44
CA ARG A 637 -36.77 8.98 -7.69
C ARG A 637 -36.91 10.44 -8.10
N PHE A 638 -35.80 11.03 -8.51
CA PHE A 638 -35.71 12.41 -8.95
C PHE A 638 -35.20 12.47 -10.39
N GLU A 639 -35.97 13.14 -11.24
CA GLU A 639 -35.62 13.39 -12.64
C GLU A 639 -34.99 14.78 -12.72
N SER A 640 -33.69 14.84 -13.07
CA SER A 640 -32.97 16.10 -13.21
C SER A 640 -33.03 16.62 -14.64
N HIS A 641 -32.99 17.95 -14.80
CA HIS A 641 -32.88 18.56 -16.12
C HIS A 641 -31.55 18.28 -16.83
N TYR A 642 -30.52 17.88 -16.08
CA TYR A 642 -29.16 17.65 -16.58
C TYR A 642 -28.81 16.16 -16.72
N SER A 643 -29.81 15.30 -16.91
CA SER A 643 -29.66 13.83 -17.01
C SER A 643 -29.05 13.16 -15.77
N ALA A 644 -28.92 13.86 -14.64
CA ALA A 644 -28.47 13.31 -13.35
C ALA A 644 -29.66 12.68 -12.58
N ASN A 645 -30.34 11.73 -13.22
CA ASN A 645 -31.46 11.02 -12.59
C ASN A 645 -30.96 10.23 -11.38
N SER A 646 -31.73 10.27 -10.29
CA SER A 646 -31.24 9.75 -9.02
C SER A 646 -32.32 9.08 -8.18
N THR A 647 -31.88 8.09 -7.42
CA THR A 647 -32.70 7.35 -6.48
C THR A 647 -32.27 7.66 -5.05
N PHE A 648 -33.22 8.12 -4.22
CA PHE A 648 -33.02 8.41 -2.80
C PHE A 648 -33.62 7.31 -1.94
N LYS A 649 -32.88 6.86 -0.94
CA LYS A 649 -33.36 5.94 0.09
C LYS A 649 -33.04 6.52 1.46
N TYR A 650 -34.06 6.87 2.25
CA TYR A 650 -33.89 7.41 3.59
C TYR A 650 -34.54 6.51 4.64
N SER A 651 -33.86 6.35 5.76
CA SER A 651 -34.39 5.76 6.99
C SER A 651 -34.26 6.80 8.09
N ALA A 652 -35.38 7.09 8.76
CA ALA A 652 -35.46 8.11 9.79
C ALA A 652 -36.04 7.53 11.06
N PHE A 653 -35.42 7.86 12.20
CA PHE A 653 -35.88 7.52 13.54
C PHE A 653 -36.17 8.81 14.30
N THR A 654 -37.37 8.90 14.86
CA THR A 654 -37.81 10.05 15.64
C THR A 654 -38.17 9.61 17.05
N ILE A 655 -37.71 10.35 18.05
CA ILE A 655 -38.13 10.22 19.45
C ILE A 655 -38.70 11.56 19.87
N GLY A 656 -39.89 11.57 20.44
CA GLY A 656 -40.52 12.81 20.90
C GLY A 656 -41.41 12.65 22.10
N ALA A 657 -41.79 13.79 22.67
CA ALA A 657 -42.74 13.88 23.75
C ALA A 657 -43.59 15.15 23.58
N ASP A 658 -44.85 15.05 24.00
CA ASP A 658 -45.78 16.16 24.05
C ASP A 658 -46.57 16.18 25.36
N ARG A 659 -46.99 17.38 25.72
CA ARG A 659 -47.73 17.70 26.93
C ARG A 659 -48.93 18.57 26.60
N LYS A 660 -50.06 18.27 27.24
CA LYS A 660 -51.23 19.15 27.22
C LYS A 660 -50.94 20.40 28.06
N PHE A 661 -51.04 21.57 27.43
CA PHE A 661 -50.76 22.84 28.08
C PHE A 661 -52.02 23.53 28.61
N SER A 662 -53.11 23.53 27.83
CA SER A 662 -54.40 24.12 28.19
C SER A 662 -55.55 23.43 27.46
N SER A 663 -56.79 23.91 27.60
CA SER A 663 -57.92 23.31 26.88
C SER A 663 -57.69 23.40 25.36
N GLY A 664 -57.55 22.23 24.73
CA GLY A 664 -57.29 22.10 23.29
C GLY A 664 -55.84 22.25 22.84
N TRP A 665 -54.90 22.72 23.69
CA TRP A 665 -53.50 22.94 23.27
C TRP A 665 -52.55 21.83 23.71
N VAL A 666 -51.73 21.37 22.77
CA VAL A 666 -50.64 20.40 22.96
C VAL A 666 -49.33 21.03 22.47
N LEU A 667 -48.30 20.96 23.31
CA LEU A 667 -46.94 21.41 22.99
C LEU A 667 -46.00 20.22 23.04
N GLY A 668 -45.08 20.11 22.10
CA GLY A 668 -44.12 19.02 22.12
C GLY A 668 -42.84 19.30 21.36
N ALA A 669 -41.90 18.38 21.54
CA ALA A 669 -40.61 18.41 20.89
C ALA A 669 -40.16 17.01 20.49
N ASN A 670 -39.33 16.93 19.45
CA ASN A 670 -38.71 15.67 19.04
C ASN A 670 -37.29 15.85 18.51
N LEU A 671 -36.55 14.75 18.56
CA LEU A 671 -35.27 14.55 17.90
C LEU A 671 -35.46 13.60 16.71
N LEU A 672 -34.86 13.95 15.59
CA LEU A 672 -34.92 13.22 14.32
C LEU A 672 -33.51 12.85 13.89
N LEU A 673 -33.27 11.56 13.69
CA LEU A 673 -32.04 11.02 13.11
C LEU A 673 -32.38 10.43 11.75
N THR A 674 -31.74 10.89 10.68
CA THR A 674 -31.92 10.32 9.34
C THR A 674 -30.60 9.80 8.82
N ARG A 675 -30.64 8.63 8.21
CA ARG A 675 -29.55 8.08 7.39
C ARG A 675 -30.11 7.66 6.04
N GLY A 676 -29.38 7.94 4.97
CA GLY A 676 -29.78 7.53 3.64
C GLY A 676 -28.66 7.55 2.63
N ASN A 677 -28.97 7.02 1.46
CA ASN A 677 -28.06 6.96 0.32
C ASN A 677 -28.76 7.51 -0.93
N ILE A 678 -28.00 8.25 -1.73
CA ILE A 678 -28.37 8.74 -3.04
C ILE A 678 -27.51 8.01 -4.06
N HIS A 679 -28.13 7.43 -5.08
CA HIS A 679 -27.45 6.81 -6.22
C HIS A 679 -27.83 7.55 -7.50
N VAL A 680 -26.88 7.67 -8.42
CA VAL A 680 -27.11 8.23 -9.76
C VAL A 680 -27.37 7.07 -10.72
N ASP A 681 -28.49 7.11 -11.44
CA ASP A 681 -28.98 5.97 -12.22
C ASP A 681 -28.08 5.66 -13.44
N ASP A 682 -27.43 6.67 -14.02
CA ASP A 682 -26.59 6.58 -15.22
C ASP A 682 -25.08 6.68 -14.94
N ALA A 683 -24.67 6.56 -13.67
CA ALA A 683 -23.28 6.52 -13.24
C ALA A 683 -23.07 5.46 -12.14
N PRO A 684 -23.01 4.15 -12.52
CA PRO A 684 -22.82 3.06 -11.58
C PRO A 684 -21.52 3.24 -10.76
N GLY A 685 -21.60 3.11 -9.44
CA GLY A 685 -20.50 3.36 -8.51
C GLY A 685 -20.58 4.73 -7.81
N ASN A 686 -21.29 5.70 -8.40
CA ASN A 686 -21.49 7.00 -7.78
C ASN A 686 -22.56 6.94 -6.70
N HIS A 687 -22.20 7.35 -5.50
CA HIS A 687 -23.13 7.39 -4.39
C HIS A 687 -22.81 8.52 -3.41
N SER A 688 -23.86 9.02 -2.76
CA SER A 688 -23.76 9.97 -1.65
C SER A 688 -24.42 9.38 -0.41
N ARG A 689 -23.71 9.38 0.71
CA ARG A 689 -24.23 9.02 2.03
C ARG A 689 -24.69 10.29 2.72
N VAL A 690 -25.93 10.28 3.16
CA VAL A 690 -26.59 11.43 3.78
C VAL A 690 -26.94 11.08 5.21
N GLU A 691 -26.49 11.90 6.14
CA GLU A 691 -26.84 11.81 7.56
C GLU A 691 -27.41 13.14 8.02
N SER A 692 -28.47 13.11 8.82
CA SER A 692 -29.00 14.33 9.42
C SER A 692 -29.43 14.14 10.86
N VAL A 693 -29.20 15.17 11.65
CA VAL A 693 -29.68 15.30 13.02
C VAL A 693 -30.53 16.55 13.08
N GLY A 694 -31.79 16.40 13.49
CA GLY A 694 -32.74 17.49 13.57
C GLY A 694 -33.50 17.49 14.88
N ALA A 695 -34.04 18.66 15.20
CA ALA A 695 -34.98 18.85 16.29
C ALA A 695 -36.21 19.58 15.77
N LYS A 696 -37.38 19.23 16.32
CA LYS A 696 -38.62 19.95 16.03
C LYS A 696 -39.31 20.36 17.31
N PHE A 697 -39.97 21.50 17.24
CA PHE A 697 -40.88 22.02 18.25
C PHE A 697 -42.22 22.23 17.57
N TYR A 698 -43.29 21.82 18.23
CA TYR A 698 -44.62 21.93 17.66
C TYR A 698 -45.67 22.35 18.69
N ALA A 699 -46.70 23.02 18.17
CA ALA A 699 -47.85 23.47 18.92
C ALA A 699 -49.11 23.14 18.11
N ALA A 700 -49.98 22.33 18.69
CA ALA A 700 -51.23 21.93 18.09
C ALA A 700 -52.42 22.38 18.94
N TRP A 701 -53.39 23.02 18.30
CA TRP A 701 -54.69 23.36 18.88
C TRP A 701 -55.78 22.45 18.30
N LEU A 702 -56.60 21.90 19.17
CA LEU A 702 -57.70 20.99 18.88
C LEU A 702 -59.00 21.60 19.40
N GLY A 703 -59.93 21.91 18.49
CA GLY A 703 -61.24 22.47 18.81
C GLY A 703 -62.30 21.39 19.05
N ASP A 704 -63.32 21.73 19.84
CA ASP A 704 -64.36 20.79 20.30
C ASP A 704 -65.25 20.25 19.18
N LYS A 705 -65.29 20.93 18.02
CA LYS A 705 -66.08 20.54 16.84
C LYS A 705 -65.22 19.92 15.73
N GLY A 706 -64.04 19.41 16.05
CA GLY A 706 -63.17 18.72 15.10
C GLY A 706 -62.23 19.62 14.28
N GLN A 707 -62.19 20.93 14.57
CA GLN A 707 -61.18 21.82 13.98
C GLN A 707 -59.80 21.59 14.59
N TYR A 708 -58.74 21.83 13.83
CA TYR A 708 -57.40 21.89 14.38
C TYR A 708 -56.49 22.85 13.64
N ILE A 709 -55.47 23.32 14.36
CA ILE A 709 -54.34 24.06 13.82
C ILE A 709 -53.07 23.41 14.37
N ASP A 710 -52.08 23.16 13.52
CA ASP A 710 -50.76 22.66 13.91
C ASP A 710 -49.67 23.58 13.36
N SER A 711 -48.67 23.84 14.18
CA SER A 711 -47.52 24.66 13.84
C SER A 711 -46.25 23.93 14.22
N VAL A 712 -45.31 23.80 13.27
CA VAL A 712 -44.05 23.08 13.44
C VAL A 712 -42.88 23.98 13.08
N LEU A 713 -41.92 24.11 13.99
CA LEU A 713 -40.59 24.65 13.75
C LEU A 713 -39.60 23.49 13.72
N SER A 714 -38.72 23.44 12.71
CA SER A 714 -37.70 22.41 12.57
C SER A 714 -36.33 23.02 12.31
N VAL A 715 -35.30 22.50 12.98
CA VAL A 715 -33.89 22.80 12.73
C VAL A 715 -33.17 21.50 12.43
N ASN A 716 -32.36 21.47 11.38
CA ASN A 716 -31.69 20.25 10.93
C ASN A 716 -30.25 20.57 10.55
N ARG A 717 -29.31 19.71 10.94
CA ARG A 717 -27.94 19.69 10.45
C ARG A 717 -27.79 18.48 9.53
N TYR A 718 -27.34 18.71 8.31
CA TYR A 718 -27.06 17.66 7.33
C TYR A 718 -25.56 17.49 7.17
N HIS A 719 -25.13 16.25 7.01
CA HIS A 719 -23.78 15.87 6.62
C HIS A 719 -23.88 14.92 5.42
N ASN A 720 -23.15 15.24 4.36
CA ASN A 720 -23.18 14.49 3.11
C ASN A 720 -21.76 14.09 2.76
N LYS A 721 -21.54 12.80 2.44
CA LYS A 721 -20.28 12.27 1.91
C LYS A 721 -20.50 11.75 0.51
N LEU A 722 -19.77 12.28 -0.45
CA LEU A 722 -19.90 12.01 -1.88
C LEU A 722 -18.70 11.18 -2.33
N SER A 723 -18.95 10.15 -3.13
CA SER A 723 -17.94 9.30 -3.74
C SER A 723 -18.32 9.10 -5.21
N ALA A 724 -17.52 9.63 -6.11
CA ALA A 724 -17.68 9.49 -7.56
C ALA A 724 -16.55 8.62 -8.12
N LYS A 725 -16.90 7.61 -8.92
CA LYS A 725 -15.95 6.85 -9.73
C LYS A 725 -15.75 7.61 -11.05
N ASN A 726 -14.54 8.07 -11.29
CA ASN A 726 -14.16 8.82 -12.48
C ASN A 726 -13.99 7.89 -13.69
N ILE A 727 -13.78 8.47 -14.88
CA ILE A 727 -13.63 7.69 -16.13
C ILE A 727 -12.35 6.85 -16.17
N ASP A 728 -11.26 7.34 -15.55
CA ASP A 728 -10.00 6.61 -15.34
C ASP A 728 -10.06 5.62 -14.16
N GLU A 729 -11.26 5.31 -13.67
CA GLU A 729 -11.56 4.45 -12.52
C GLU A 729 -11.10 4.98 -11.15
N SER A 730 -10.40 6.10 -11.09
CA SER A 730 -10.02 6.74 -9.83
C SER A 730 -11.27 7.21 -9.06
N ILE A 731 -11.16 7.32 -7.73
CA ILE A 731 -12.28 7.71 -6.87
C ILE A 731 -12.10 9.15 -6.38
N SER A 732 -13.01 10.03 -6.79
CA SER A 732 -13.11 11.39 -6.25
C SER A 732 -14.05 11.43 -5.07
N THR A 733 -13.58 11.92 -3.92
CA THR A 733 -14.38 12.05 -2.70
C THR A 733 -14.58 13.50 -2.29
N ALA A 734 -15.71 13.82 -1.68
CA ALA A 734 -15.99 15.12 -1.08
C ALA A 734 -16.93 14.96 0.11
N ASP A 735 -16.89 15.88 1.07
CA ASP A 735 -17.92 15.99 2.10
C ASP A 735 -18.34 17.43 2.33
N TYR A 736 -19.58 17.61 2.75
CA TYR A 736 -20.07 18.93 3.13
C TYR A 736 -21.14 18.84 4.22
N HIS A 737 -21.31 19.94 4.94
CA HIS A 737 -22.37 20.10 5.92
C HIS A 737 -23.16 21.37 5.62
N ASN A 738 -24.44 21.36 5.96
CA ASN A 738 -25.27 22.55 5.93
C ASN A 738 -26.44 22.44 6.91
N TYR A 739 -27.13 23.57 7.10
CA TYR A 739 -28.21 23.70 8.06
C TYR A 739 -29.53 23.99 7.34
N GLY A 740 -30.61 23.39 7.82
CA GLY A 740 -31.97 23.63 7.34
C GLY A 740 -32.86 24.16 8.45
N LEU A 741 -33.61 25.22 8.15
CA LEU A 741 -34.67 25.78 9.00
C LEU A 741 -36.00 25.62 8.28
N GLY A 742 -36.99 25.05 8.97
CA GLY A 742 -38.31 24.82 8.42
C GLY A 742 -39.41 25.30 9.34
N LEU A 743 -40.46 25.86 8.75
CA LEU A 743 -41.69 26.27 9.42
C LEU A 743 -42.88 25.68 8.67
N SER A 744 -43.88 25.17 9.38
CA SER A 744 -45.12 24.71 8.77
C SER A 744 -46.32 25.07 9.63
N VAL A 745 -47.42 25.42 8.96
CA VAL A 745 -48.75 25.57 9.57
C VAL A 745 -49.74 24.73 8.79
N GLU A 746 -50.52 23.93 9.51
CA GLU A 746 -51.60 23.10 8.97
C GLU A 746 -52.92 23.43 9.66
N ILE A 747 -54.00 23.45 8.89
CA ILE A 747 -55.36 23.70 9.35
C ILE A 747 -56.27 22.62 8.75
N GLY A 748 -57.14 22.03 9.55
CA GLY A 748 -58.13 21.08 9.07
C GLY A 748 -59.38 21.01 9.93
N HIS A 749 -60.37 20.27 9.46
CA HIS A 749 -61.66 20.13 10.12
C HIS A 749 -62.23 18.74 9.86
N ARG A 750 -62.27 17.90 10.89
CA ARG A 750 -62.88 16.58 10.78
C ARG A 750 -64.39 16.62 10.99
N LEU A 751 -65.11 16.05 10.04
CA LEU A 751 -66.56 15.88 10.10
C LEU A 751 -66.87 14.39 10.22
N GLU A 752 -67.61 14.01 11.25
CA GLU A 752 -68.06 12.62 11.45
C GLU A 752 -69.52 12.44 11.01
N PHE A 753 -69.81 11.33 10.32
CA PHE A 753 -71.13 11.00 9.82
C PHE A 753 -71.48 9.53 10.12
N THR A 754 -72.77 9.24 10.33
CA THR A 754 -73.31 7.91 10.65
C THR A 754 -72.87 7.40 12.03
N GLN A 755 -73.48 7.92 13.11
CA GLN A 755 -73.31 7.41 14.47
C GLN A 755 -74.30 6.27 14.73
N THR A 756 -73.83 5.03 14.73
CA THR A 756 -74.63 3.88 15.20
C THR A 756 -73.95 3.28 16.42
N SER A 757 -74.69 3.16 17.52
CA SER A 757 -74.21 2.85 18.89
C SER A 757 -73.47 1.50 19.05
N LYS A 758 -73.33 0.71 17.98
CA LYS A 758 -72.66 -0.60 17.98
C LYS A 758 -71.68 -0.85 16.81
N LEU A 759 -71.45 0.09 15.86
CA LEU A 759 -70.70 -0.21 14.62
C LEU A 759 -69.66 0.83 14.11
N GLY A 760 -69.39 1.91 14.86
CA GLY A 760 -68.36 2.93 14.52
C GLY A 760 -68.89 4.13 13.73
N SER A 761 -68.09 5.20 13.60
CA SER A 761 -68.40 6.41 12.82
C SER A 761 -67.52 6.55 11.58
N TRP A 762 -68.06 7.05 10.48
CA TRP A 762 -67.27 7.44 9.30
C TRP A 762 -66.84 8.90 9.43
N PHE A 763 -65.70 9.26 8.86
CA PHE A 763 -65.22 10.64 8.89
C PHE A 763 -64.60 11.09 7.57
N ILE A 764 -64.62 12.41 7.37
CA ILE A 764 -63.84 13.13 6.36
C ILE A 764 -63.01 14.21 7.07
N ASP A 765 -61.74 14.36 6.69
CA ASP A 765 -60.83 15.35 7.26
C ASP A 765 -60.16 16.16 6.13
N PRO A 766 -60.83 17.21 5.60
CA PRO A 766 -60.21 18.19 4.72
C PRO A 766 -59.13 18.98 5.46
N GLN A 767 -58.00 19.17 4.78
CA GLN A 767 -56.79 19.77 5.35
C GLN A 767 -56.05 20.66 4.34
N VAL A 768 -55.52 21.76 4.85
CA VAL A 768 -54.70 22.73 4.12
C VAL A 768 -53.43 22.96 4.92
N GLN A 769 -52.27 22.93 4.26
CA GLN A 769 -50.99 23.19 4.89
C GLN A 769 -50.13 24.11 4.03
N LEU A 770 -49.44 25.04 4.70
CA LEU A 770 -48.39 25.84 4.12
C LEU A 770 -47.09 25.58 4.89
N SER A 771 -45.98 25.39 4.18
CA SER A 771 -44.68 25.17 4.79
C SER A 771 -43.58 25.91 4.03
N TYR A 772 -42.65 26.48 4.79
CA TYR A 772 -41.48 27.17 4.29
C TYR A 772 -40.24 26.46 4.80
N PHE A 773 -39.27 26.24 3.93
CA PHE A 773 -38.00 25.62 4.27
C PHE A 773 -36.85 26.36 3.61
N ARG A 774 -35.81 26.63 4.39
CA ARG A 774 -34.57 27.23 3.92
C ARG A 774 -33.39 26.35 4.29
N ALA A 775 -32.64 25.94 3.27
CA ALA A 775 -31.34 25.30 3.42
C ALA A 775 -30.24 26.32 3.16
N ASN A 776 -29.28 26.44 4.08
CA ASN A 776 -28.11 27.27 3.87
C ASN A 776 -27.20 26.67 2.79
N GLY A 777 -26.55 27.54 2.04
CA GLY A 777 -25.53 27.16 1.06
C GLY A 777 -24.31 26.51 1.70
N ALA A 778 -23.50 25.86 0.87
CA ALA A 778 -22.26 25.20 1.26
C ALA A 778 -21.21 25.39 0.17
N SER A 779 -19.94 25.41 0.57
CA SER A 779 -18.80 25.35 -0.35
C SER A 779 -17.94 24.17 0.05
N PHE A 780 -17.53 23.37 -0.93
CA PHE A 780 -16.66 22.20 -0.72
C PHE A 780 -15.84 21.93 -1.99
N HIS A 781 -14.84 21.07 -1.88
CA HIS A 781 -14.07 20.59 -3.03
C HIS A 781 -13.99 19.06 -3.02
N PHE A 782 -13.84 18.47 -4.20
CA PHE A 782 -13.49 17.06 -4.31
C PHE A 782 -11.98 16.86 -4.13
N SER A 783 -11.56 15.63 -3.87
CA SER A 783 -10.15 15.22 -3.81
C SER A 783 -9.40 15.39 -5.13
N ASN A 784 -10.11 15.54 -6.25
CA ASN A 784 -9.55 15.87 -7.56
C ASN A 784 -9.58 17.39 -7.86
N ASP A 785 -9.77 18.23 -6.85
CA ASP A 785 -9.80 19.71 -6.94
C ASP A 785 -11.03 20.36 -7.60
N MET A 786 -12.11 19.60 -7.87
CA MET A 786 -13.37 20.21 -8.33
C MET A 786 -14.00 21.06 -7.23
N LYS A 787 -14.10 22.37 -7.45
CA LYS A 787 -14.68 23.32 -6.50
C LYS A 787 -16.18 23.42 -6.71
N VAL A 788 -16.94 23.24 -5.63
CA VAL A 788 -18.40 23.32 -5.65
C VAL A 788 -18.89 24.36 -4.66
N ARG A 789 -19.77 25.24 -5.13
CA ARG A 789 -20.49 26.22 -4.30
C ARG A 789 -21.99 26.09 -4.54
N VAL A 790 -22.70 25.66 -3.52
CA VAL A 790 -24.16 25.54 -3.48
C VAL A 790 -24.72 26.81 -2.85
N LYS A 791 -25.60 27.53 -3.55
CA LYS A 791 -26.31 28.69 -2.97
C LYS A 791 -27.43 28.23 -2.04
N SER A 792 -27.78 29.08 -1.07
CA SER A 792 -28.93 28.84 -0.21
C SER A 792 -30.20 28.62 -1.04
N THR A 793 -31.03 27.69 -0.60
CA THR A 793 -32.22 27.26 -1.32
C THR A 793 -33.45 27.45 -0.44
N ASP A 794 -34.48 28.07 -1.01
CA ASP A 794 -35.77 28.31 -0.37
C ASP A 794 -36.86 27.46 -1.05
N SER A 795 -37.76 26.90 -0.26
CA SER A 795 -38.95 26.16 -0.72
C SER A 795 -40.17 26.66 0.03
N LEU A 796 -41.25 26.92 -0.71
CA LEU A 796 -42.56 27.26 -0.15
C LEU A 796 -43.55 26.26 -0.69
N ASN A 797 -43.99 25.34 0.15
CA ASN A 797 -44.85 24.25 -0.23
C ASN A 797 -46.27 24.43 0.31
N GLY A 798 -47.25 24.44 -0.60
CA GLY A 798 -48.67 24.36 -0.27
C GLY A 798 -49.20 22.94 -0.48
N ARG A 799 -50.07 22.48 0.41
CA ARG A 799 -50.73 21.19 0.36
C ARG A 799 -52.24 21.35 0.58
N LEU A 800 -53.02 20.75 -0.31
CA LEU A 800 -54.46 20.55 -0.16
C LEU A 800 -54.70 19.05 -0.08
N GLY A 801 -55.41 18.59 0.94
CA GLY A 801 -55.60 17.17 1.19
C GLY A 801 -56.94 16.82 1.79
N ILE A 802 -57.27 15.54 1.71
CA ILE A 802 -58.44 14.96 2.34
C ILE A 802 -58.12 13.56 2.85
N ASP A 803 -58.55 13.26 4.07
CA ASP A 803 -58.54 11.91 4.62
C ASP A 803 -59.98 11.41 4.75
N LEU A 804 -60.22 10.15 4.38
CA LEU A 804 -61.51 9.48 4.44
C LEU A 804 -61.35 8.18 5.21
N GLY A 805 -62.07 7.99 6.32
CA GLY A 805 -61.86 6.82 7.15
C GLY A 805 -63.02 6.42 8.02
N LYS A 806 -62.78 5.33 8.77
CA LYS A 806 -63.73 4.74 9.70
C LYS A 806 -63.09 4.56 11.07
N ASN A 807 -63.82 4.98 12.10
CA ASN A 807 -63.52 4.80 13.50
C ASN A 807 -64.04 3.45 14.01
N PHE A 808 -63.26 2.81 14.86
CA PHE A 808 -63.64 1.64 15.64
C PHE A 808 -63.72 2.02 17.11
N ARG A 809 -64.77 1.60 17.80
CA ARG A 809 -65.01 1.89 19.22
C ARG A 809 -65.04 0.59 20.03
N SER A 810 -64.53 0.63 21.26
CA SER A 810 -64.55 -0.50 22.21
C SER A 810 -65.97 -0.76 22.73
N LYS A 811 -66.16 -1.88 23.46
CA LYS A 811 -67.45 -2.22 24.11
C LYS A 811 -67.93 -1.14 25.11
N GLU A 812 -67.02 -0.29 25.58
CA GLU A 812 -67.27 0.83 26.50
C GLU A 812 -67.49 2.17 25.77
N GLY A 813 -67.51 2.17 24.43
CA GLY A 813 -67.76 3.35 23.59
C GLY A 813 -66.53 4.23 23.29
N LYS A 814 -65.38 3.98 23.94
CA LYS A 814 -64.11 4.66 23.68
C LYS A 814 -63.56 4.32 22.31
N LEU A 815 -62.93 5.28 21.62
CA LEU A 815 -62.24 5.00 20.35
C LEU A 815 -61.09 3.98 20.55
N SER A 816 -61.15 2.86 19.83
CA SER A 816 -60.14 1.79 19.87
C SER A 816 -59.20 1.78 18.66
N GLY A 817 -59.55 2.47 17.57
CA GLY A 817 -58.69 2.58 16.40
C GLY A 817 -59.39 3.21 15.20
N GLN A 818 -58.65 3.42 14.11
CA GLN A 818 -59.16 3.94 12.85
C GLN A 818 -58.38 3.41 11.65
N VAL A 819 -59.06 3.32 10.50
CA VAL A 819 -58.45 3.06 9.18
C VAL A 819 -58.91 4.14 8.23
N TYR A 820 -57.99 4.66 7.40
CA TYR A 820 -58.29 5.76 6.50
C TYR A 820 -57.46 5.73 5.22
N LEU A 821 -58.07 6.25 4.16
CA LEU A 821 -57.43 6.59 2.91
C LEU A 821 -57.09 8.08 2.94
N ARG A 822 -55.96 8.47 2.35
CA ARG A 822 -55.60 9.87 2.18
C ARG A 822 -55.28 10.17 0.73
N GLY A 823 -55.58 11.39 0.31
CA GLY A 823 -55.25 11.88 -1.02
C GLY A 823 -55.14 13.39 -1.06
N GLY A 824 -54.36 13.91 -1.99
CA GLY A 824 -54.28 15.36 -2.19
C GLY A 824 -53.22 15.80 -3.19
N VAL A 825 -53.05 17.11 -3.27
CA VAL A 825 -52.10 17.78 -4.16
C VAL A 825 -51.14 18.63 -3.33
N ARG A 826 -49.87 18.61 -3.70
CA ARG A 826 -48.80 19.46 -3.16
C ARG A 826 -48.21 20.29 -4.31
N HIS A 827 -47.80 21.51 -4.02
CA HIS A 827 -47.11 22.38 -4.97
C HIS A 827 -46.01 23.16 -4.27
N ASP A 828 -44.80 23.20 -4.85
CA ASP A 828 -43.69 24.05 -4.39
C ASP A 828 -43.53 25.27 -5.30
N PHE A 829 -43.80 26.45 -4.73
CA PHE A 829 -43.86 27.74 -5.42
C PHE A 829 -42.48 28.40 -5.63
N LEU A 830 -41.47 28.06 -4.82
CA LEU A 830 -40.18 28.79 -4.82
C LEU A 830 -39.01 27.97 -5.35
N GLY A 831 -38.99 26.66 -5.16
CA GLY A 831 -37.79 25.82 -5.31
C GLY A 831 -36.91 26.18 -6.51
N ARG A 832 -35.74 26.77 -6.25
CA ARG A 832 -34.67 27.00 -7.22
C ARG A 832 -33.35 26.77 -6.52
N THR A 833 -32.56 25.84 -7.05
CA THR A 833 -31.22 25.58 -6.55
C THR A 833 -30.22 26.05 -7.59
N SER A 834 -29.26 26.86 -7.17
CA SER A 834 -28.15 27.30 -8.02
C SER A 834 -26.87 26.73 -7.44
N ILE A 835 -26.18 25.95 -8.27
CA ILE A 835 -24.87 25.39 -7.97
C ILE A 835 -23.87 26.00 -8.93
N GLN A 836 -22.69 26.30 -8.42
CA GLN A 836 -21.54 26.67 -9.20
C GLN A 836 -20.49 25.58 -9.02
N MET A 837 -20.06 24.97 -10.12
CA MET A 837 -18.94 24.02 -10.16
C MET A 837 -17.84 24.67 -10.98
N ASN A 838 -16.72 25.01 -10.34
CA ASN A 838 -15.71 25.91 -10.88
C ASN A 838 -16.35 27.21 -11.43
N GLU A 839 -16.17 27.55 -12.70
CA GLU A 839 -16.76 28.69 -13.40
C GLU A 839 -18.19 28.44 -13.91
N PHE A 840 -18.64 27.18 -13.94
CA PHE A 840 -19.91 26.79 -14.56
C PHE A 840 -21.08 26.87 -13.58
N SER A 841 -22.19 27.47 -14.01
CA SER A 841 -23.41 27.60 -13.21
C SER A 841 -24.52 26.66 -13.66
N PHE A 842 -25.00 25.84 -12.73
CA PHE A 842 -26.11 24.92 -12.91
C PHE A 842 -27.32 25.44 -12.12
N LYS A 843 -28.50 25.41 -12.76
CA LYS A 843 -29.76 25.83 -12.14
C LYS A 843 -30.78 24.72 -12.30
N ASP A 844 -31.20 24.12 -11.21
CA ASP A 844 -32.29 23.14 -11.22
C ASP A 844 -33.57 23.76 -10.63
N ARG A 845 -34.73 23.26 -11.08
CA ARG A 845 -36.06 23.80 -10.75
C ARG A 845 -36.76 22.98 -9.67
N SER A 846 -37.70 23.63 -9.00
CA SER A 846 -38.59 23.11 -7.94
C SER A 846 -39.14 21.71 -8.24
N ILE A 847 -39.28 20.91 -7.18
CA ILE A 847 -39.98 19.61 -7.15
C ILE A 847 -41.44 19.68 -7.64
N GLY A 848 -42.03 20.89 -7.73
CA GLY A 848 -43.25 21.18 -8.48
C GLY A 848 -44.54 20.56 -7.93
N THR A 849 -45.58 20.50 -8.79
CA THR A 849 -46.88 19.90 -8.47
C THR A 849 -46.79 18.39 -8.39
N ARG A 850 -47.31 17.83 -7.30
CA ARG A 850 -47.30 16.39 -7.01
C ARG A 850 -48.65 15.96 -6.44
N VAL A 851 -49.11 14.79 -6.85
CA VAL A 851 -50.29 14.13 -6.28
C VAL A 851 -49.81 13.05 -5.32
N TYR A 852 -50.35 13.03 -4.11
CA TYR A 852 -50.06 11.99 -3.13
C TYR A 852 -51.33 11.23 -2.76
N TYR A 853 -51.16 9.95 -2.43
CA TYR A 853 -52.22 9.09 -1.93
C TYR A 853 -51.64 7.99 -1.05
N GLY A 854 -52.45 7.44 -0.15
CA GLY A 854 -51.99 6.41 0.78
C GLY A 854 -53.09 5.85 1.65
N ILE A 855 -52.70 4.91 2.49
CA ILE A 855 -53.57 4.29 3.50
C ILE A 855 -52.85 4.33 4.85
N GLY A 856 -53.60 4.60 5.91
CA GLY A 856 -53.11 4.60 7.27
C GLY A 856 -54.07 3.89 8.22
N ALA A 857 -53.50 3.40 9.31
CA ALA A 857 -54.23 2.78 10.40
C ALA A 857 -53.62 3.20 11.75
N GLU A 858 -54.48 3.33 12.75
CA GLU A 858 -54.11 3.61 14.13
C GLU A 858 -54.93 2.70 15.05
N SER A 859 -54.32 2.22 16.13
CA SER A 859 -54.97 1.33 17.08
C SER A 859 -54.50 1.58 18.51
N LEU A 860 -55.43 1.57 19.46
CA LEU A 860 -55.14 1.55 20.89
C LEU A 860 -54.98 0.08 21.32
N LEU A 861 -53.74 -0.37 21.50
CA LEU A 861 -53.42 -1.78 21.78
C LEU A 861 -53.70 -2.17 23.25
N LYS A 862 -53.46 -1.24 24.16
CA LYS A 862 -53.76 -1.29 25.61
C LYS A 862 -54.19 0.11 26.04
N ASP A 863 -54.71 0.25 27.27
CA ASP A 863 -55.23 1.52 27.79
C ASP A 863 -54.27 2.73 27.69
N ARG A 864 -52.97 2.49 27.52
CA ARG A 864 -51.92 3.53 27.44
C ARG A 864 -50.98 3.42 26.23
N LEU A 865 -51.21 2.49 25.30
CA LEU A 865 -50.29 2.26 24.17
C LEU A 865 -51.02 2.36 22.83
N LYS A 866 -50.66 3.38 22.04
CA LYS A 866 -51.15 3.59 20.68
C LYS A 866 -50.10 3.13 19.66
N ALA A 867 -50.55 2.48 18.60
CA ALA A 867 -49.74 2.10 17.45
C ALA A 867 -50.28 2.73 16.17
N PHE A 868 -49.37 3.13 15.29
CA PHE A 868 -49.67 3.80 14.03
C PHE A 868 -48.87 3.18 12.89
N ALA A 869 -49.51 2.99 11.74
CA ALA A 869 -48.85 2.57 10.52
C ALA A 869 -49.45 3.27 9.30
N GLN A 870 -48.60 3.68 8.35
CA GLN A 870 -49.02 4.33 7.13
C GLN A 870 -48.10 3.96 5.96
N ILE A 871 -48.70 3.82 4.78
CA ILE A 871 -47.98 3.71 3.51
C ILE A 871 -48.51 4.77 2.53
N ASN A 872 -47.60 5.56 1.97
CA ASN A 872 -47.91 6.64 1.05
C ASN A 872 -47.15 6.47 -0.26
N ARG A 873 -47.72 7.00 -1.33
CA ARG A 873 -47.09 7.16 -2.63
C ARG A 873 -47.30 8.59 -3.14
N GLU A 874 -46.32 9.11 -3.87
CA GLU A 874 -46.38 10.44 -4.45
C GLU A 874 -45.90 10.40 -5.90
N SER A 875 -46.62 11.07 -6.80
CA SER A 875 -46.29 11.17 -8.21
C SER A 875 -46.29 12.63 -8.65
N GLY A 876 -45.20 13.07 -9.26
CA GLY A 876 -45.08 14.36 -9.95
C GLY A 876 -44.12 14.25 -11.12
N ARG A 877 -43.89 15.37 -11.81
CA ARG A 877 -43.03 15.42 -13.00
C ARG A 877 -41.55 15.16 -12.67
N HIS A 878 -41.06 15.78 -11.60
CA HIS A 878 -39.63 15.73 -11.25
C HIS A 878 -39.33 14.83 -10.05
N LEU A 879 -40.32 14.61 -9.19
CA LEU A 879 -40.17 13.79 -8.00
C LEU A 879 -41.28 12.75 -7.96
N LYS A 880 -40.87 11.50 -7.77
CA LYS A 880 -41.77 10.36 -7.56
C LYS A 880 -41.32 9.60 -6.32
N THR A 881 -42.18 9.53 -5.31
CA THR A 881 -41.94 8.69 -4.13
C THR A 881 -42.61 7.35 -4.38
N ASP A 882 -41.81 6.31 -4.63
CA ASP A 882 -42.31 4.96 -4.95
C ASP A 882 -43.12 4.39 -3.78
N PHE A 883 -42.57 4.55 -2.57
CA PHE A 883 -43.26 4.28 -1.33
C PHE A 883 -42.60 5.01 -0.17
N GLN A 884 -43.42 5.47 0.75
CA GLN A 884 -43.04 5.96 2.07
C GLN A 884 -43.79 5.13 3.10
N ILE A 885 -43.06 4.51 4.02
CA ILE A 885 -43.60 3.69 5.09
C ILE A 885 -43.32 4.40 6.41
N LYS A 886 -44.34 4.53 7.25
CA LYS A 886 -44.24 5.10 8.59
C LYS A 886 -44.84 4.13 9.59
N VAL A 887 -44.13 3.86 10.68
CA VAL A 887 -44.61 3.02 11.78
C VAL A 887 -44.19 3.65 13.09
N GLY A 888 -45.11 3.79 14.04
CA GLY A 888 -44.84 4.43 15.32
C GLY A 888 -45.61 3.83 16.48
N LEU A 889 -45.09 4.09 17.69
CA LEU A 889 -45.70 3.73 18.96
C LEU A 889 -45.72 4.97 19.86
N LYS A 890 -46.83 5.20 20.56
CA LYS A 890 -46.98 6.27 21.55
C LYS A 890 -47.48 5.70 22.87
N TYR A 891 -46.79 6.03 23.94
CA TYR A 891 -47.18 5.72 25.31
C TYR A 891 -47.77 6.96 25.98
N LEU A 892 -48.95 6.80 26.58
CA LEU A 892 -49.73 7.85 27.25
C LEU A 892 -49.58 7.71 28.77
N PHE A 893 -49.43 8.82 29.51
CA PHE A 893 -49.27 8.80 30.97
C PHE A 893 -49.93 9.95 31.71
#